data_AF-A0A346XRP4-F1
#
_entry.id   AF-A0A346XRP4-F1
#
_cell.length_a   1.000
_cell.length_b   1.000
_cell.length_c   1.000
_cell.angle_alpha   90.00
_cell.angle_beta   90.00
_cell.angle_gamma   90.00
#
_symmetry.space_group_name_H-M   'P 1'
#
loop_
_entity.id
_entity.type
_entity.pdbx_description
1 polymer ?
#
loop_
_entity_poly.entity_id
_entity_poly.type
_entity_poly.pdbx_seq_one_letter_code
_entity_poly.pdbx_strand_id
1 'polypeptide(L)'
;MDKELTTVVRDRLEGAGLDQGVAAMVVAACTGTPLEAADTATWPDNVSGGDAVGSGTTQVFLDGITVQGFRGIGTSRRLDLPSGPGLTLVVGRNGSGKSSFAEGLEMCLTGESHRWAGRSKAWKETWRNLHDGDVARVDVDVVGLDDRPRTLTHSWPDEGDVDTGRSVLDDGRTVQELGWSTPLAQYRPMLSFNELGGMFDGRPADLYDAIADILGVQPLRDAVEVLRQARLADAKPIKAVKDRRKTLVEELRASRDPRADQVLAAIDGRTWDLQAATDAMTEDSTQPTSDLARLRALATLDSPHPVDATAAATALRDAQSAHAEATTTDAGRADRVAALLRQAIGHVDHDGPVPCPLCGSGTTLDASWAEEARTRADELAEQAQAVRRADAELAAARRAATALMTTPPDALATASLVGLDASAAAIAWATLHGGPDGQGIPEDPLELAAHVEVAVPAVHDAVTTLNALAASTLDAKQDDWRPLANAVARWVDDAHDALAADIRAGRAKQAETWLAECATEIERARFDPIREAVQGYWDRLRLQSNVSLKNLHLQRSGARRSLELDVAVDDRDASALGVMSQGELHALALAVFLPRATLDASPFRFLVLDDPVQAMDPSKVEGLARVLAEVAETRQVIVLTHDTRLPDAVRQLQIEATVVEVQRRARSVVDLKVVDDPVGRHLDDAHAIARTADLKPGVRARLVAQMGRGALEALSVELVRRRRLGRERTITPSTGCWPTPRPTTCSPSRCSTTTSRATSCSRPSTDGGGRSPMCSTTARRARMSGSAGSPTSESSCASCGT
;
A
#
# COMPACT_ATOMS: atom_id res chain seq x y z
N MET A 1 6.35 -10.33 4.29
CA MET A 1 7.33 -10.69 3.24
C MET A 1 8.45 -11.52 3.87
N ASP A 2 9.12 -12.42 3.13
CA ASP A 2 10.24 -13.20 3.68
C ASP A 2 11.56 -12.39 3.71
N LYS A 3 12.58 -12.88 4.44
CA LYS A 3 13.85 -12.15 4.66
C LYS A 3 14.72 -12.00 3.40
N GLU A 4 14.70 -12.99 2.52
CA GLU A 4 15.46 -12.98 1.27
C GLU A 4 14.82 -11.99 0.29
N LEU A 5 13.50 -12.10 0.11
CA LEU A 5 12.70 -11.22 -0.73
C LEU A 5 12.75 -9.76 -0.25
N THR A 6 12.72 -9.53 1.07
CA THR A 6 12.92 -8.20 1.68
C THR A 6 14.30 -7.64 1.38
N THR A 7 15.35 -8.46 1.41
CA THR A 7 16.72 -8.06 1.07
C THR A 7 16.82 -7.69 -0.42
N VAL A 8 16.39 -8.59 -1.31
CA VAL A 8 16.43 -8.35 -2.76
C VAL A 8 15.66 -7.08 -3.16
N VAL A 9 14.51 -6.80 -2.54
CA VAL A 9 13.69 -5.62 -2.85
C VAL A 9 14.32 -4.33 -2.32
N ARG A 10 14.87 -4.34 -1.10
CA ARG A 10 15.61 -3.20 -0.54
C ARG A 10 16.81 -2.85 -1.41
N ASP A 11 17.65 -3.84 -1.70
CA ASP A 11 18.92 -3.63 -2.41
C ASP A 11 18.65 -3.11 -3.85
N ARG A 12 17.54 -3.56 -4.48
CA ARG A 12 17.02 -3.02 -5.75
C ARG A 12 16.47 -1.59 -5.61
N LEU A 13 15.78 -1.27 -4.52
CA LEU A 13 15.19 0.05 -4.28
C LEU A 13 16.28 1.13 -4.04
N GLU A 14 17.32 0.79 -3.29
CA GLU A 14 18.50 1.64 -3.08
C GLU A 14 19.23 1.92 -4.40
N GLY A 15 19.31 0.92 -5.29
CA GLY A 15 19.88 1.09 -6.64
C GLY A 15 18.99 1.83 -7.65
N ALA A 16 17.72 2.08 -7.36
CA ALA A 16 16.75 2.60 -8.33
C ALA A 16 16.73 4.12 -8.49
N GLY A 17 17.25 4.89 -7.52
CA GLY A 17 17.35 6.36 -7.61
C GLY A 17 16.01 7.11 -7.68
N LEU A 18 14.95 6.56 -7.05
CA LEU A 18 13.61 7.17 -7.03
C LEU A 18 13.52 8.40 -6.11
N ASP A 19 12.47 9.21 -6.28
CA ASP A 19 12.09 10.25 -5.30
C ASP A 19 11.91 9.64 -3.90
N GLN A 20 12.34 10.36 -2.86
CA GLN A 20 12.29 9.87 -1.48
C GLN A 20 10.87 9.49 -1.06
N GLY A 21 9.86 10.27 -1.46
CA GLY A 21 8.45 9.96 -1.18
C GLY A 21 7.92 8.77 -1.98
N VAL A 22 8.46 8.47 -3.16
CA VAL A 22 8.12 7.25 -3.92
C VAL A 22 8.75 6.03 -3.25
N ALA A 23 10.02 6.10 -2.86
CA ALA A 23 10.69 5.03 -2.13
C ALA A 23 10.02 4.74 -0.78
N ALA A 24 9.64 5.78 -0.03
CA ALA A 24 8.89 5.68 1.22
C ALA A 24 7.57 4.90 1.05
N MET A 25 6.79 5.18 0.00
CA MET A 25 5.56 4.44 -0.29
C MET A 25 5.82 2.97 -0.65
N VAL A 26 6.92 2.64 -1.33
CA VAL A 26 7.32 1.25 -1.60
C VAL A 26 7.67 0.51 -0.30
N VAL A 27 8.47 1.12 0.59
CA VAL A 27 8.80 0.51 1.89
C VAL A 27 7.53 0.26 2.69
N ALA A 28 6.68 1.28 2.83
CA ALA A 28 5.42 1.19 3.57
C ALA A 28 4.50 0.07 3.06
N ALA A 29 4.34 -0.05 1.73
CA ALA A 29 3.54 -1.13 1.13
C ALA A 29 4.14 -2.52 1.37
N CYS A 30 5.47 -2.65 1.40
CA CYS A 30 6.16 -3.93 1.66
C CYS A 30 6.20 -4.31 3.15
N THR A 31 6.16 -3.34 4.07
CA THR A 31 6.13 -3.56 5.53
C THR A 31 4.73 -3.67 6.11
N GLY A 32 3.71 -3.21 5.38
CA GLY A 32 2.33 -3.08 5.90
C GLY A 32 2.12 -1.82 6.74
N THR A 33 3.01 -0.83 6.64
CA THR A 33 2.83 0.49 7.26
C THR A 33 1.76 1.28 6.49
N PRO A 34 0.83 2.00 7.15
CA PRO A 34 -0.13 2.88 6.47
C PRO A 34 0.58 3.88 5.56
N LEU A 35 0.07 4.08 4.33
CA LEU A 35 0.71 4.92 3.32
C LEU A 35 0.68 6.41 3.67
N GLU A 36 -0.23 6.81 4.55
CA GLU A 36 -0.29 8.14 5.17
C GLU A 36 0.91 8.42 6.09
N ALA A 37 1.55 7.35 6.60
CA ALA A 37 2.74 7.39 7.45
C ALA A 37 4.03 6.99 6.72
N ALA A 38 4.02 6.94 5.38
CA ALA A 38 5.10 6.40 4.56
C ALA A 38 6.47 7.03 4.84
N ASP A 39 6.54 8.34 5.12
CA ASP A 39 7.81 9.03 5.44
C ASP A 39 8.48 8.53 6.74
N THR A 40 7.77 7.74 7.55
CA THR A 40 8.30 7.05 8.75
C THR A 40 8.51 5.54 8.55
N ALA A 41 8.14 5.00 7.39
CA ALA A 41 8.27 3.58 7.09
C ALA A 41 9.75 3.21 6.88
N THR A 42 10.22 2.27 7.70
CA THR A 42 11.58 1.74 7.66
C THR A 42 11.53 0.24 7.42
N TRP A 43 12.53 -0.29 6.70
CA TRP A 43 12.78 -1.73 6.74
C TRP A 43 13.08 -2.14 8.19
N PRO A 44 12.52 -3.22 8.73
CA PRO A 44 12.76 -3.61 10.11
C PRO A 44 14.25 -3.93 10.32
N ASP A 45 14.94 -3.09 11.11
CA ASP A 45 16.37 -3.19 11.45
C ASP A 45 16.79 -4.59 11.87
N ASN A 46 15.87 -5.28 12.54
CA ASN A 46 15.98 -6.67 12.89
C ASN A 46 14.84 -7.45 12.22
N VAL A 47 15.17 -8.27 11.22
CA VAL A 47 14.28 -9.38 10.79
C VAL A 47 14.38 -10.51 11.83
N SER A 48 14.01 -10.17 13.06
CA SER A 48 13.63 -11.09 14.13
C SER A 48 12.19 -11.50 13.87
N GLY A 49 12.00 -12.51 13.01
CA GLY A 49 10.67 -13.06 12.79
C GLY A 49 10.13 -13.72 14.06
N GLY A 50 8.81 -13.94 14.11
CA GLY A 50 8.37 -15.24 14.63
C GLY A 50 9.04 -16.30 13.76
N ASP A 51 9.71 -17.27 14.40
CA ASP A 51 10.86 -17.97 13.82
C ASP A 51 10.69 -18.37 12.35
N ALA A 52 11.43 -17.69 11.47
CA ALA A 52 11.73 -18.23 10.16
C ALA A 52 12.56 -19.49 10.41
N VAL A 53 11.90 -20.66 10.32
CA VAL A 53 12.39 -21.98 10.76
C VAL A 53 13.88 -22.10 10.48
N GLY A 54 14.65 -22.20 11.57
CA GLY A 54 16.09 -21.94 11.56
C GLY A 54 16.85 -22.74 10.50
N SER A 55 18.02 -22.23 10.11
CA SER A 55 18.86 -22.75 9.02
C SER A 55 19.40 -24.17 9.30
N GLY A 56 18.51 -25.13 9.14
CA GLY A 56 18.60 -26.51 9.57
C GLY A 56 17.27 -27.17 9.22
N THR A 57 16.92 -27.18 7.93
CA THR A 57 15.67 -27.75 7.41
C THR A 57 15.60 -29.23 7.76
N THR A 58 14.84 -29.54 8.80
CA THR A 58 14.63 -30.88 9.35
C THR A 58 14.08 -31.80 8.26
N GLN A 59 14.94 -32.64 7.69
CA GLN A 59 14.63 -33.40 6.48
C GLN A 59 13.69 -34.56 6.80
N VAL A 60 12.42 -34.40 6.46
CA VAL A 60 11.36 -35.36 6.78
C VAL A 60 11.32 -36.48 5.75
N PHE A 61 11.39 -37.73 6.23
CA PHE A 61 11.16 -38.96 5.45
C PHE A 61 10.05 -39.78 6.11
N LEU A 62 9.40 -40.67 5.35
CA LEU A 62 8.37 -41.59 5.84
C LEU A 62 9.01 -42.93 6.25
N ASP A 63 8.61 -43.50 7.39
CA ASP A 63 9.01 -44.84 7.83
C ASP A 63 7.87 -45.87 7.67
N GLY A 64 6.62 -45.40 7.70
CA GLY A 64 5.47 -46.23 7.36
C GLY A 64 4.13 -45.51 7.42
N ILE A 65 3.13 -46.09 6.77
CA ILE A 65 1.75 -45.58 6.75
C ILE A 65 0.83 -46.68 7.25
N THR A 66 0.15 -46.46 8.37
CA THR A 66 -0.81 -47.39 8.95
C THR A 66 -2.23 -46.87 8.73
N VAL A 67 -3.12 -47.72 8.23
CA VAL A 67 -4.50 -47.36 7.89
C VAL A 67 -5.48 -48.35 8.50
N GLN A 68 -6.53 -47.85 9.14
CA GLN A 68 -7.67 -48.60 9.67
C GLN A 68 -8.99 -47.90 9.32
N GLY A 69 -10.03 -48.67 9.00
CA GLY A 69 -11.40 -48.20 8.81
C GLY A 69 -11.63 -47.19 7.68
N PHE A 70 -10.62 -47.00 6.83
CA PHE A 70 -10.60 -45.98 5.78
C PHE A 70 -10.60 -46.66 4.41
N ARG A 71 -11.59 -46.29 3.59
CA ARG A 71 -11.62 -46.56 2.14
C ARG A 71 -11.57 -48.06 1.81
N GLY A 72 -10.51 -48.53 1.14
CA GLY A 72 -10.35 -49.94 0.78
C GLY A 72 -9.92 -50.85 1.94
N ILE A 73 -9.45 -50.28 3.04
CA ILE A 73 -8.78 -50.99 4.15
C ILE A 73 -9.71 -51.00 5.37
N GLY A 74 -10.02 -52.20 5.86
CA GLY A 74 -10.80 -52.40 7.09
C GLY A 74 -9.87 -52.51 8.29
N THR A 75 -9.54 -53.75 8.66
CA THR A 75 -8.59 -54.08 9.73
C THR A 75 -7.27 -53.33 9.58
N SER A 76 -6.75 -52.78 10.67
CA SER A 76 -5.49 -52.02 10.69
C SER A 76 -4.34 -52.70 9.95
N ARG A 77 -3.71 -51.98 9.01
CA ARG A 77 -2.55 -52.44 8.23
C ARG A 77 -1.52 -51.34 8.04
N ARG A 78 -0.26 -51.70 8.30
CA ARG A 78 0.94 -50.86 8.11
C ARG A 78 1.63 -51.22 6.81
N LEU A 79 1.85 -50.23 5.96
CA LEU A 79 2.83 -50.25 4.86
C LEU A 79 4.16 -49.71 5.41
N ASP A 80 5.13 -50.60 5.61
CA ASP A 80 6.50 -50.23 5.94
C ASP A 80 7.22 -49.63 4.72
N LEU A 81 8.01 -48.58 4.93
CA LEU A 81 8.70 -47.83 3.87
C LEU A 81 10.20 -47.70 4.19
N PRO A 82 11.12 -47.95 3.24
CA PRO A 82 12.54 -47.71 3.47
C PRO A 82 12.82 -46.21 3.68
N SER A 83 13.06 -45.82 4.93
CA SER A 83 13.39 -44.44 5.32
C SER A 83 14.66 -43.93 4.61
N GLY A 84 14.55 -42.82 3.88
CA GLY A 84 15.66 -42.16 3.16
C GLY A 84 15.57 -42.23 1.62
N PRO A 85 16.52 -41.62 0.88
CA PRO A 85 16.47 -41.58 -0.58
C PRO A 85 16.51 -42.98 -1.22
N GLY A 86 15.66 -43.21 -2.21
CA GLY A 86 15.51 -44.49 -2.92
C GLY A 86 14.10 -44.69 -3.51
N LEU A 87 13.96 -45.63 -4.44
CA LEU A 87 12.70 -45.93 -5.13
C LEU A 87 11.95 -47.10 -4.48
N THR A 88 10.67 -46.91 -4.18
CA THR A 88 9.75 -47.95 -3.70
C THR A 88 8.53 -48.02 -4.62
N LEU A 89 8.25 -49.20 -5.17
CA LEU A 89 7.06 -49.47 -5.98
C LEU A 89 6.03 -50.26 -5.16
N VAL A 90 4.83 -49.73 -5.01
CA VAL A 90 3.72 -50.35 -4.30
C VAL A 90 2.72 -50.84 -5.35
N VAL A 91 2.79 -52.14 -5.67
CA VAL A 91 2.16 -52.74 -6.86
C VAL A 91 0.94 -53.59 -6.48
N GLY A 92 -0.04 -53.70 -7.37
CA GLY A 92 -1.16 -54.62 -7.15
C GLY A 92 -2.40 -54.28 -7.97
N ARG A 93 -3.38 -55.18 -7.98
CA ARG A 93 -4.60 -55.06 -8.81
C ARG A 93 -5.43 -53.80 -8.45
N ASN A 94 -6.27 -53.35 -9.38
CA ASN A 94 -7.22 -52.27 -9.09
C ASN A 94 -8.20 -52.66 -7.97
N GLY A 95 -8.46 -51.70 -7.07
CA GLY A 95 -9.25 -51.93 -5.86
C GLY A 95 -8.51 -52.65 -4.71
N SER A 96 -7.20 -52.91 -4.80
CA SER A 96 -6.45 -53.63 -3.75
C SER A 96 -6.11 -52.83 -2.49
N GLY A 97 -6.43 -51.53 -2.44
CA GLY A 97 -6.18 -50.66 -1.28
C GLY A 97 -4.96 -49.75 -1.39
N LYS A 98 -4.14 -49.84 -2.46
CA LYS A 98 -3.01 -48.94 -2.74
C LYS A 98 -3.34 -47.46 -2.50
N SER A 99 -4.27 -46.91 -3.29
CA SER A 99 -4.71 -45.53 -3.19
C SER A 99 -5.29 -45.16 -1.83
N SER A 100 -5.69 -46.13 -0.99
CA SER A 100 -6.13 -45.84 0.38
C SER A 100 -4.96 -45.55 1.35
N PHE A 101 -3.74 -46.01 1.04
CA PHE A 101 -2.53 -45.53 1.72
C PHE A 101 -2.14 -44.11 1.23
N ALA A 102 -2.27 -43.84 -0.08
CA ALA A 102 -1.97 -42.52 -0.65
C ALA A 102 -3.01 -41.44 -0.22
N GLU A 103 -4.30 -41.68 -0.42
CA GLU A 103 -5.40 -40.83 0.07
C GLU A 103 -5.32 -40.66 1.60
N GLY A 104 -4.85 -41.68 2.34
CA GLY A 104 -4.69 -41.63 3.79
C GLY A 104 -3.54 -40.71 4.22
N LEU A 105 -2.39 -40.80 3.54
CA LEU A 105 -1.28 -39.87 3.73
C LEU A 105 -1.66 -38.43 3.36
N GLU A 106 -2.46 -38.24 2.29
CA GLU A 106 -2.94 -36.91 1.88
C GLU A 106 -3.78 -36.28 2.98
N MET A 107 -4.85 -36.97 3.44
CA MET A 107 -5.67 -36.54 4.58
C MET A 107 -4.82 -36.26 5.83
N CYS A 108 -3.80 -37.09 6.09
CA CYS A 108 -2.94 -36.94 7.26
C CYS A 108 -2.05 -35.69 7.20
N LEU A 109 -1.53 -35.33 6.03
CA LEU A 109 -0.69 -34.14 5.88
C LEU A 109 -1.50 -32.85 5.69
N THR A 110 -2.57 -32.85 4.89
CA THR A 110 -3.28 -31.63 4.49
C THR A 110 -4.62 -31.41 5.20
N GLY A 111 -5.23 -32.46 5.75
CA GLY A 111 -6.60 -32.45 6.26
C GLY A 111 -7.68 -32.69 5.19
N GLU A 112 -7.33 -32.71 3.90
CA GLU A 112 -8.24 -32.95 2.78
C GLU A 112 -7.69 -34.03 1.82
N SER A 113 -8.48 -34.46 0.84
CA SER A 113 -7.94 -35.18 -0.33
C SER A 113 -8.48 -34.58 -1.62
N HIS A 114 -7.63 -34.54 -2.66
CA HIS A 114 -8.00 -33.97 -3.96
C HIS A 114 -9.19 -34.69 -4.63
N ARG A 115 -9.54 -35.88 -4.15
CA ARG A 115 -10.71 -36.64 -4.60
C ARG A 115 -12.04 -36.09 -4.09
N TRP A 116 -12.06 -35.44 -2.93
CA TRP A 116 -13.28 -34.93 -2.28
C TRP A 116 -13.44 -33.42 -2.32
N ALA A 117 -12.34 -32.67 -2.51
CA ALA A 117 -12.36 -31.25 -2.76
C ALA A 117 -13.39 -30.88 -3.86
N GLY A 118 -14.31 -29.98 -3.55
CA GLY A 118 -15.36 -29.52 -4.47
C GLY A 118 -16.40 -30.56 -4.92
N ARG A 119 -16.42 -31.79 -4.38
CA ARG A 119 -17.40 -32.83 -4.77
C ARG A 119 -18.68 -32.80 -3.92
N SER A 120 -19.76 -33.31 -4.48
CA SER A 120 -21.07 -33.39 -3.81
C SER A 120 -21.09 -34.40 -2.66
N LYS A 121 -22.01 -34.23 -1.70
CA LYS A 121 -22.06 -35.00 -0.45
C LYS A 121 -22.02 -36.53 -0.64
N ALA A 122 -22.71 -37.07 -1.65
CA ALA A 122 -22.70 -38.50 -1.97
C ALA A 122 -21.32 -39.07 -2.35
N TRP A 123 -20.36 -38.23 -2.76
CA TRP A 123 -18.96 -38.66 -2.95
C TRP A 123 -18.17 -38.70 -1.64
N LYS A 124 -18.51 -37.83 -0.68
CA LYS A 124 -17.91 -37.80 0.67
C LYS A 124 -18.39 -38.99 1.49
N GLU A 125 -19.68 -39.31 1.46
CA GLU A 125 -20.34 -40.41 2.20
C GLU A 125 -19.73 -41.84 1.99
N THR A 126 -18.81 -42.03 1.04
CA THR A 126 -18.12 -43.31 0.75
C THR A 126 -16.65 -43.35 1.24
N TRP A 127 -16.35 -42.64 2.32
CA TRP A 127 -14.99 -42.52 2.85
C TRP A 127 -14.60 -43.60 3.88
N ARG A 128 -15.51 -44.00 4.78
CA ARG A 128 -15.29 -45.10 5.75
C ARG A 128 -15.33 -46.49 5.08
N ASN A 129 -14.72 -47.48 5.72
CA ASN A 129 -14.77 -48.87 5.25
C ASN A 129 -16.09 -49.56 5.62
N LEU A 130 -16.73 -50.22 4.66
CA LEU A 130 -18.02 -50.93 4.84
C LEU A 130 -17.95 -52.23 5.67
N HIS A 131 -16.77 -52.70 6.10
CA HIS A 131 -16.60 -54.01 6.74
C HIS A 131 -16.00 -53.98 8.15
N ASP A 132 -15.42 -52.85 8.53
CA ASP A 132 -14.69 -52.58 9.78
C ASP A 132 -14.45 -51.07 9.80
N GLY A 133 -15.48 -50.28 10.11
CA GLY A 133 -15.52 -48.81 9.91
C GLY A 133 -15.76 -48.00 11.19
N ASP A 134 -15.96 -48.70 12.31
CA ASP A 134 -16.30 -48.13 13.62
C ASP A 134 -15.14 -47.24 14.15
N VAL A 135 -13.90 -47.62 13.85
CA VAL A 135 -12.69 -46.84 14.12
C VAL A 135 -11.98 -46.54 12.80
N ALA A 136 -12.11 -45.31 12.31
CA ALA A 136 -11.35 -44.81 11.17
C ALA A 136 -10.12 -44.01 11.66
N ARG A 137 -8.93 -44.39 11.20
CA ARG A 137 -7.64 -43.78 11.61
C ARG A 137 -6.56 -44.00 10.56
N VAL A 138 -5.70 -43.00 10.39
CA VAL A 138 -4.43 -43.12 9.66
C VAL A 138 -3.29 -42.65 10.56
N ASP A 139 -2.21 -43.43 10.64
CA ASP A 139 -0.97 -43.05 11.31
C ASP A 139 0.16 -43.01 10.30
N VAL A 140 0.83 -41.87 10.20
CA VAL A 140 2.01 -41.68 9.35
C VAL A 140 3.23 -41.56 10.26
N ASP A 141 4.09 -42.57 10.22
CA ASP A 141 5.37 -42.52 10.92
C ASP A 141 6.39 -41.75 10.07
N VAL A 142 6.99 -40.73 10.66
CA VAL A 142 8.02 -39.89 10.04
C VAL A 142 9.32 -39.91 10.85
N VAL A 143 10.43 -39.73 10.14
CA VAL A 143 11.78 -39.64 10.72
C VAL A 143 12.49 -38.36 10.25
N GLY A 144 13.54 -37.97 10.98
CA GLY A 144 14.18 -36.65 10.88
C GLY A 144 13.55 -35.60 11.80
N LEU A 145 12.21 -35.59 11.95
CA LEU A 145 11.49 -34.59 12.75
C LEU A 145 11.94 -34.60 14.24
N ASP A 146 12.45 -33.46 14.72
CA ASP A 146 13.07 -33.29 16.05
C ASP A 146 14.11 -34.37 16.44
N ASP A 147 14.90 -34.88 15.49
CA ASP A 147 15.95 -35.91 15.67
C ASP A 147 15.49 -37.27 16.27
N ARG A 148 14.18 -37.54 16.34
CA ARG A 148 13.63 -38.83 16.83
C ARG A 148 12.37 -39.24 16.04
N PRO A 149 12.08 -40.54 15.87
CA PRO A 149 10.85 -40.97 15.21
C PRO A 149 9.60 -40.33 15.81
N ARG A 150 8.62 -40.07 14.94
CA ARG A 150 7.36 -39.37 15.20
C ARG A 150 6.21 -40.12 14.53
N THR A 151 5.03 -40.05 15.11
CA THR A 151 3.79 -40.49 14.47
C THR A 151 2.85 -39.29 14.35
N LEU A 152 2.37 -39.00 13.14
CA LEU A 152 1.27 -38.08 12.88
C LEU A 152 -0.01 -38.90 12.74
N THR A 153 -0.96 -38.72 13.65
CA THR A 153 -2.24 -39.43 13.66
C THR A 153 -3.32 -38.55 13.07
N HIS A 154 -3.96 -39.00 11.99
CA HIS A 154 -5.24 -38.48 11.53
C HIS A 154 -6.38 -39.36 12.01
N SER A 155 -7.38 -38.74 12.64
CA SER A 155 -8.53 -39.45 13.21
C SER A 155 -9.82 -38.66 13.04
N TRP A 156 -10.95 -39.36 13.01
CA TRP A 156 -12.29 -38.79 12.85
C TRP A 156 -13.18 -39.19 14.04
N PRO A 157 -14.13 -38.34 14.49
CA PRO A 157 -15.16 -38.74 15.46
C PRO A 157 -16.04 -39.87 14.90
N ASP A 158 -16.64 -40.70 15.76
CA ASP A 158 -17.39 -41.92 15.37
C ASP A 158 -18.49 -41.66 14.31
N GLU A 159 -19.30 -40.61 14.48
CA GLU A 159 -20.34 -40.18 13.52
C GLU A 159 -19.90 -39.04 12.57
N GLY A 160 -18.61 -38.69 12.55
CA GLY A 160 -18.07 -37.60 11.75
C GLY A 160 -18.07 -37.87 10.23
N ASP A 161 -18.27 -36.80 9.44
CA ASP A 161 -18.01 -36.80 7.99
C ASP A 161 -16.50 -36.62 7.70
N VAL A 162 -16.07 -36.84 6.46
CA VAL A 162 -14.64 -36.87 6.09
C VAL A 162 -13.90 -35.56 6.41
N ASP A 163 -14.60 -34.43 6.31
CA ASP A 163 -14.09 -33.08 6.59
C ASP A 163 -13.93 -32.80 8.11
N THR A 164 -14.39 -33.70 8.99
CA THR A 164 -14.31 -33.52 10.46
C THR A 164 -13.03 -34.10 11.07
N GLY A 165 -12.20 -34.75 10.25
CA GLY A 165 -10.96 -35.38 10.68
C GLY A 165 -9.89 -34.38 11.11
N ARG A 166 -8.97 -34.83 11.99
CA ARG A 166 -7.90 -33.98 12.53
C ARG A 166 -6.58 -34.72 12.60
N SER A 167 -5.52 -34.07 12.11
CA SER A 167 -4.13 -34.52 12.19
C SER A 167 -3.43 -33.93 13.42
N VAL A 168 -2.93 -34.80 14.29
CA VAL A 168 -2.22 -34.44 15.54
C VAL A 168 -1.01 -35.35 15.72
N LEU A 169 0.12 -34.77 16.13
CA LEU A 169 1.39 -35.47 16.38
C LEU A 169 1.37 -36.19 17.74
N ASP A 170 2.31 -37.12 17.95
CA ASP A 170 2.51 -37.86 19.21
C ASP A 170 2.64 -36.98 20.47
N ASP A 171 3.10 -35.74 20.34
CA ASP A 171 3.21 -34.73 21.41
C ASP A 171 2.12 -33.65 21.40
N GLY A 172 1.09 -33.79 20.57
CA GLY A 172 -0.10 -32.93 20.54
C GLY A 172 -0.07 -31.78 19.54
N ARG A 173 1.07 -31.52 18.87
CA ARG A 173 1.17 -30.47 17.83
C ARG A 173 0.34 -30.80 16.59
N THR A 174 -0.31 -29.79 16.01
CA THR A 174 -0.99 -29.85 14.71
C THR A 174 -0.03 -29.56 13.55
N VAL A 175 -0.46 -29.86 12.31
CA VAL A 175 0.26 -29.52 11.07
C VAL A 175 0.56 -28.02 10.96
N GLN A 176 -0.33 -27.16 11.47
CA GLN A 176 -0.14 -25.71 11.48
C GLN A 176 0.95 -25.28 12.47
N GLU A 177 0.98 -25.87 13.67
CA GLU A 177 2.01 -25.60 14.70
C GLU A 177 3.39 -26.18 14.33
N LEU A 178 3.42 -27.18 13.45
CA LEU A 178 4.65 -27.66 12.80
C LEU A 178 5.14 -26.71 11.68
N GLY A 179 4.38 -25.67 11.34
CA GLY A 179 4.68 -24.77 10.23
C GLY A 179 4.57 -25.43 8.84
N TRP A 180 3.94 -26.62 8.74
CA TRP A 180 3.91 -27.41 7.52
C TRP A 180 2.88 -26.95 6.50
N SER A 181 1.87 -26.18 6.89
CA SER A 181 0.78 -25.74 6.00
C SER A 181 1.29 -25.02 4.74
N THR A 182 2.19 -24.04 4.88
CA THR A 182 2.73 -23.31 3.72
C THR A 182 3.68 -24.19 2.87
N PRO A 183 4.66 -24.93 3.43
CA PRO A 183 5.44 -25.89 2.67
C PRO A 183 4.63 -26.98 1.95
N LEU A 184 3.54 -27.48 2.53
CA LEU A 184 2.68 -28.48 1.89
C LEU A 184 1.95 -27.90 0.67
N ALA A 185 1.43 -26.67 0.78
CA ALA A 185 0.84 -25.96 -0.35
C ALA A 185 1.90 -25.60 -1.42
N GLN A 186 3.08 -25.15 -1.01
CA GLN A 186 4.15 -24.70 -1.90
C GLN A 186 4.77 -25.88 -2.68
N TYR A 187 5.29 -26.88 -1.99
CA TYR A 187 6.06 -27.97 -2.60
C TYR A 187 5.22 -29.21 -2.95
N ARG A 188 4.08 -29.44 -2.28
CA ARG A 188 3.17 -30.57 -2.46
C ARG A 188 3.88 -31.91 -2.73
N PRO A 189 4.39 -32.64 -1.72
CA PRO A 189 5.16 -33.89 -1.91
C PRO A 189 4.33 -35.11 -2.37
N MET A 190 3.15 -34.87 -2.96
CA MET A 190 2.16 -35.90 -3.30
C MET A 190 1.42 -35.54 -4.59
N LEU A 191 1.25 -36.52 -5.47
CA LEU A 191 0.50 -36.37 -6.73
C LEU A 191 -0.44 -37.56 -6.91
N SER A 192 -1.69 -37.29 -7.29
CA SER A 192 -2.70 -38.31 -7.59
C SER A 192 -3.12 -38.29 -9.06
N PHE A 193 -3.57 -39.43 -9.58
CA PHE A 193 -4.26 -39.53 -10.87
C PHE A 193 -5.27 -38.39 -11.12
N ASN A 194 -6.19 -38.13 -10.19
CA ASN A 194 -7.25 -37.14 -10.39
C ASN A 194 -6.71 -35.70 -10.53
N GLU A 195 -5.49 -35.44 -10.05
CA GLU A 195 -4.79 -34.16 -10.21
C GLU A 195 -4.10 -34.06 -11.57
N LEU A 196 -3.40 -35.12 -12.00
CA LEU A 196 -2.69 -35.19 -13.29
C LEU A 196 -3.58 -34.82 -14.49
N GLY A 197 -4.79 -35.41 -14.58
CA GLY A 197 -5.75 -35.07 -15.63
C GLY A 197 -6.39 -33.70 -15.44
N GLY A 198 -6.81 -33.38 -14.21
CA GLY A 198 -7.47 -32.11 -13.87
C GLY A 198 -6.60 -30.87 -14.10
N MET A 199 -5.27 -31.00 -14.10
CA MET A 199 -4.33 -29.88 -14.25
C MET A 199 -4.36 -29.22 -15.65
N PHE A 200 -4.80 -29.96 -16.69
CA PHE A 200 -4.94 -29.42 -18.06
C PHE A 200 -6.40 -29.31 -18.52
N ASP A 201 -7.31 -30.12 -17.98
CA ASP A 201 -8.76 -29.99 -18.21
C ASP A 201 -9.41 -28.86 -17.36
N GLY A 202 -8.67 -28.30 -16.39
CA GLY A 202 -9.08 -27.21 -15.51
C GLY A 202 -9.00 -25.80 -16.13
N ARG A 203 -8.97 -24.75 -15.30
CA ARG A 203 -8.84 -23.37 -15.82
C ARG A 203 -7.35 -23.07 -16.04
N PRO A 204 -6.96 -22.37 -17.12
CA PRO A 204 -5.55 -22.00 -17.36
C PRO A 204 -4.86 -21.21 -16.23
N ALA A 205 -5.65 -20.56 -15.37
CA ALA A 205 -5.14 -19.87 -14.19
C ALA A 205 -4.74 -20.81 -13.05
N ASP A 206 -5.34 -22.00 -12.94
CA ASP A 206 -5.12 -22.92 -11.82
C ASP A 206 -3.67 -23.44 -11.82
N LEU A 207 -3.12 -23.74 -13.00
CA LEU A 207 -1.72 -24.12 -13.19
C LEU A 207 -0.76 -22.93 -13.10
N TYR A 208 -1.17 -21.72 -13.50
CA TYR A 208 -0.36 -20.51 -13.30
C TYR A 208 -0.20 -20.20 -11.81
N ASP A 209 -1.29 -20.22 -11.04
CA ASP A 209 -1.29 -19.91 -9.61
C ASP A 209 -0.48 -20.97 -8.84
N ALA A 210 -0.70 -22.26 -9.13
CA ALA A 210 0.05 -23.37 -8.55
C ALA A 210 1.58 -23.34 -8.81
N ILE A 211 2.05 -22.60 -9.82
CA ILE A 211 3.47 -22.34 -10.07
C ILE A 211 3.90 -21.03 -9.39
N ALA A 212 3.12 -19.96 -9.51
CA ALA A 212 3.44 -18.65 -8.96
C ALA A 212 3.57 -18.65 -7.43
N ASP A 213 2.79 -19.48 -6.74
CA ASP A 213 2.89 -19.67 -5.28
C ASP A 213 4.26 -20.26 -4.87
N ILE A 214 4.86 -21.13 -5.71
CA ILE A 214 6.20 -21.69 -5.49
C ILE A 214 7.24 -20.58 -5.44
N LEU A 215 7.11 -19.58 -6.32
CA LEU A 215 8.06 -18.47 -6.50
C LEU A 215 8.03 -17.48 -5.32
N GLY A 216 7.05 -17.57 -4.43
CA GLY A 216 6.96 -16.76 -3.22
C GLY A 216 6.75 -15.25 -3.46
N VAL A 217 6.39 -14.85 -4.69
CA VAL A 217 6.26 -13.43 -5.09
C VAL A 217 4.95 -12.78 -4.65
N GLN A 218 4.02 -13.53 -4.05
CA GLN A 218 2.70 -13.02 -3.69
C GLN A 218 2.72 -11.78 -2.78
N PRO A 219 3.57 -11.67 -1.74
CA PRO A 219 3.63 -10.45 -0.91
C PRO A 219 3.97 -9.16 -1.68
N LEU A 220 4.70 -9.27 -2.81
CA LEU A 220 4.94 -8.12 -3.69
C LEU A 220 3.70 -7.74 -4.49
N ARG A 221 2.94 -8.73 -4.96
CA ARG A 221 1.68 -8.52 -5.68
C ARG A 221 0.62 -7.89 -4.77
N ASP A 222 0.60 -8.28 -3.50
CA ASP A 222 -0.26 -7.68 -2.47
C ASP A 222 0.13 -6.22 -2.20
N ALA A 223 1.42 -5.92 -2.07
CA ALA A 223 1.94 -4.56 -1.92
C ALA A 223 1.66 -3.66 -3.16
N VAL A 224 1.77 -4.20 -4.37
CA VAL A 224 1.36 -3.51 -5.62
C VAL A 224 -0.14 -3.19 -5.61
N GLU A 225 -0.98 -4.11 -5.16
CA GLU A 225 -2.43 -3.89 -5.04
C GLU A 225 -2.76 -2.80 -4.00
N VAL A 226 -2.05 -2.76 -2.86
CA VAL A 226 -2.18 -1.68 -1.86
C VAL A 226 -1.87 -0.30 -2.47
N LEU A 227 -0.75 -0.19 -3.20
CA LEU A 227 -0.37 1.06 -3.90
C LEU A 227 -1.41 1.45 -4.97
N ARG A 228 -1.92 0.47 -5.72
CA ARG A 228 -2.96 0.66 -6.74
C ARG A 228 -4.27 1.19 -6.15
N GLN A 229 -4.69 0.66 -5.00
CA GLN A 229 -5.91 1.10 -4.31
C GLN A 229 -5.75 2.52 -3.75
N ALA A 230 -4.59 2.84 -3.14
CA ALA A 230 -4.29 4.19 -2.66
C ALA A 230 -4.32 5.22 -3.80
N ARG A 231 -3.65 4.93 -4.93
CA ARG A 231 -3.74 5.77 -6.13
C ARG A 231 -5.18 5.96 -6.62
N LEU A 232 -6.01 4.92 -6.58
CA LEU A 232 -7.42 5.00 -6.98
C LEU A 232 -8.33 5.68 -5.93
N ALA A 233 -7.85 5.90 -4.71
CA ALA A 233 -8.50 6.78 -3.73
C ALA A 233 -8.11 8.24 -4.00
N ASP A 234 -6.81 8.55 -3.97
CA ASP A 234 -6.28 9.92 -4.10
C ASP A 234 -6.53 10.55 -5.49
N ALA A 235 -6.74 9.75 -6.55
CA ALA A 235 -7.11 10.27 -7.87
C ALA A 235 -8.60 10.68 -8.01
N LYS A 236 -9.45 10.46 -6.99
CA LYS A 236 -10.89 10.83 -7.05
C LYS A 236 -11.16 12.31 -6.74
N PRO A 237 -10.64 12.93 -5.65
CA PRO A 237 -10.94 14.31 -5.29
C PRO A 237 -10.64 15.30 -6.43
N ILE A 238 -9.47 15.18 -7.06
CA ILE A 238 -9.05 16.09 -8.13
C ILE A 238 -9.98 16.07 -9.35
N LYS A 239 -10.67 14.95 -9.62
CA LYS A 239 -11.71 14.91 -10.65
C LYS A 239 -12.96 15.65 -10.20
N ALA A 240 -13.43 15.43 -8.97
CA ALA A 240 -14.61 16.10 -8.43
C ALA A 240 -14.43 17.63 -8.40
N VAL A 241 -13.26 18.10 -7.97
CA VAL A 241 -12.89 19.53 -7.99
C VAL A 241 -12.85 20.08 -9.42
N LYS A 242 -12.24 19.36 -10.37
CA LYS A 242 -12.21 19.74 -11.80
C LYS A 242 -13.61 19.80 -12.44
N ASP A 243 -14.55 18.98 -11.98
CA ASP A 243 -15.93 18.98 -12.47
C ASP A 243 -16.78 20.08 -11.80
N ARG A 244 -16.75 20.25 -10.46
CA ARG A 244 -17.45 21.36 -9.76
C ARG A 244 -16.95 22.74 -10.22
N ARG A 245 -15.66 22.89 -10.51
CA ARG A 245 -15.07 24.13 -11.03
C ARG A 245 -15.76 24.63 -12.30
N LYS A 246 -16.21 23.74 -13.19
CA LYS A 246 -16.87 24.12 -14.45
C LYS A 246 -18.17 24.85 -14.16
N THR A 247 -19.01 24.26 -13.31
CA THR A 247 -20.28 24.85 -12.87
C THR A 247 -20.04 26.14 -12.08
N LEU A 248 -19.01 26.19 -11.22
CA LEU A 248 -18.66 27.41 -10.50
C LEU A 248 -18.20 28.55 -11.44
N VAL A 249 -17.44 28.24 -12.49
CA VAL A 249 -17.05 29.21 -13.53
C VAL A 249 -18.26 29.68 -14.35
N GLU A 250 -19.25 28.82 -14.60
CA GLU A 250 -20.51 29.20 -15.24
C GLU A 250 -21.38 30.09 -14.33
N GLU A 251 -21.47 29.77 -13.04
CA GLU A 251 -22.14 30.57 -12.01
C GLU A 251 -21.50 31.96 -11.86
N LEU A 252 -20.16 32.04 -11.79
CA LEU A 252 -19.43 33.30 -11.68
C LEU A 252 -19.58 34.17 -12.94
N ARG A 253 -19.51 33.60 -14.15
CA ARG A 253 -19.71 34.32 -15.43
C ARG A 253 -21.14 34.85 -15.61
N ALA A 254 -22.11 34.34 -14.85
CA ALA A 254 -23.48 34.86 -14.81
C ALA A 254 -23.68 36.00 -13.80
N SER A 255 -22.73 36.20 -12.89
CA SER A 255 -22.75 37.27 -11.89
C SER A 255 -22.54 38.65 -12.53
N ARG A 256 -22.92 39.69 -11.79
CA ARG A 256 -22.62 41.11 -12.10
C ARG A 256 -21.77 41.77 -11.02
N ASP A 257 -21.29 41.00 -10.04
CA ASP A 257 -20.38 41.49 -9.02
C ASP A 257 -18.94 41.50 -9.56
N PRO A 258 -18.18 42.62 -9.45
CA PRO A 258 -16.83 42.72 -10.01
C PRO A 258 -15.82 41.75 -9.36
N ARG A 259 -16.10 41.20 -8.17
CA ARG A 259 -15.27 40.14 -7.56
C ARG A 259 -15.36 38.82 -8.32
N ALA A 260 -16.43 38.60 -9.09
CA ALA A 260 -16.56 37.40 -9.92
C ALA A 260 -15.47 37.34 -10.99
N ASP A 261 -15.15 38.46 -11.64
CA ASP A 261 -14.08 38.53 -12.65
C ASP A 261 -12.68 38.29 -12.05
N GLN A 262 -12.45 38.77 -10.83
CA GLN A 262 -11.20 38.50 -10.08
C GLN A 262 -11.05 37.00 -9.79
N VAL A 263 -12.09 36.35 -9.25
CA VAL A 263 -12.07 34.90 -8.98
C VAL A 263 -11.94 34.11 -10.29
N LEU A 264 -12.62 34.51 -11.37
CA LEU A 264 -12.50 33.86 -12.68
C LEU A 264 -11.06 33.88 -13.22
N ALA A 265 -10.37 35.02 -13.09
CA ALA A 265 -8.96 35.13 -13.48
C ALA A 265 -8.04 34.16 -12.72
N ALA A 266 -8.36 33.87 -11.45
CA ALA A 266 -7.62 32.94 -10.60
C ALA A 266 -7.93 31.45 -10.89
N ILE A 267 -9.17 31.09 -11.27
CA ILE A 267 -9.61 29.67 -11.31
C ILE A 267 -9.91 29.09 -12.69
N ASP A 268 -10.18 29.89 -13.73
CA ASP A 268 -10.60 29.38 -15.06
C ASP A 268 -9.45 28.67 -15.83
N GLY A 269 -8.20 29.06 -15.54
CA GLY A 269 -6.96 28.59 -16.17
C GLY A 269 -6.65 27.09 -16.05
N ARG A 270 -5.48 26.65 -16.54
CA ARG A 270 -5.02 25.25 -16.38
C ARG A 270 -4.42 24.97 -15.01
N THR A 271 -3.72 25.95 -14.47
CA THR A 271 -3.34 26.09 -13.06
C THR A 271 -4.38 26.96 -12.36
N TRP A 272 -4.51 26.82 -11.04
CA TRP A 272 -5.42 27.63 -10.22
C TRP A 272 -4.61 28.37 -9.18
N ASP A 273 -4.85 29.68 -9.03
CA ASP A 273 -4.28 30.46 -7.93
C ASP A 273 -5.29 30.49 -6.78
N LEU A 274 -5.14 29.54 -5.85
CA LEU A 274 -6.06 29.40 -4.72
C LEU A 274 -5.94 30.55 -3.72
N GLN A 275 -4.79 31.23 -3.64
CA GLN A 275 -4.62 32.40 -2.78
C GLN A 275 -5.34 33.60 -3.39
N ALA A 276 -5.09 33.91 -4.67
CA ALA A 276 -5.77 35.01 -5.36
C ALA A 276 -7.30 34.81 -5.43
N ALA A 277 -7.77 33.56 -5.53
CA ALA A 277 -9.19 33.23 -5.45
C ALA A 277 -9.77 33.55 -4.06
N THR A 278 -9.07 33.22 -2.97
CA THR A 278 -9.51 33.57 -1.60
C THR A 278 -9.44 35.07 -1.36
N ASP A 279 -8.34 35.72 -1.75
CA ASP A 279 -8.13 37.16 -1.57
C ASP A 279 -9.27 37.95 -2.24
N ALA A 280 -9.67 37.58 -3.46
CA ALA A 280 -10.79 38.19 -4.20
C ALA A 280 -12.18 38.01 -3.54
N MET A 281 -12.39 37.00 -2.68
CA MET A 281 -13.61 36.93 -1.86
C MET A 281 -13.58 37.92 -0.69
N THR A 282 -12.38 38.14 -0.13
CA THR A 282 -12.14 38.99 1.04
C THR A 282 -11.78 40.44 0.70
N GLU A 283 -11.51 40.76 -0.57
CA GLU A 283 -11.32 42.13 -1.04
C GLU A 283 -12.62 42.91 -0.85
N ASP A 284 -12.71 43.60 0.29
CA ASP A 284 -13.81 44.51 0.60
C ASP A 284 -13.69 45.84 -0.17
N SER A 285 -13.05 45.80 -1.34
CA SER A 285 -12.73 46.89 -2.25
C SER A 285 -12.12 48.11 -1.54
N THR A 286 -10.90 47.95 -1.04
CA THR A 286 -10.10 49.04 -0.43
C THR A 286 -9.77 50.19 -1.40
N GLN A 287 -10.07 50.02 -2.70
CA GLN A 287 -10.09 51.08 -3.69
C GLN A 287 -11.28 52.03 -3.46
N PRO A 288 -11.07 53.33 -3.12
CA PRO A 288 -12.16 54.29 -2.87
C PRO A 288 -13.10 54.55 -4.06
N THR A 289 -12.76 54.00 -5.23
CA THR A 289 -13.49 54.15 -6.49
C THR A 289 -14.57 53.10 -6.74
N SER A 290 -14.65 52.04 -5.94
CA SER A 290 -15.60 50.93 -6.15
C SER A 290 -17.06 51.30 -5.83
N ASP A 291 -18.00 50.57 -6.42
CA ASP A 291 -19.43 50.70 -6.10
C ASP A 291 -19.73 50.44 -4.62
N LEU A 292 -19.08 49.43 -4.02
CA LEU A 292 -19.32 49.03 -2.62
C LEU A 292 -18.76 50.07 -1.65
N ALA A 293 -17.61 50.67 -1.94
CA ALA A 293 -17.03 51.75 -1.15
C ALA A 293 -17.92 53.02 -1.21
N ARG A 294 -18.42 53.37 -2.40
CA ARG A 294 -19.37 54.49 -2.59
C ARG A 294 -20.69 54.25 -1.87
N LEU A 295 -21.27 53.05 -1.99
CA LEU A 295 -22.50 52.69 -1.31
C LEU A 295 -22.35 52.72 0.22
N ARG A 296 -21.19 52.33 0.76
CA ARG A 296 -20.89 52.49 2.20
C ARG A 296 -20.76 53.94 2.62
N ALA A 297 -19.99 54.75 1.88
CA ALA A 297 -19.83 56.17 2.17
C ALA A 297 -21.15 56.96 2.11
N LEU A 298 -22.12 56.48 1.33
CA LEU A 298 -23.49 56.99 1.30
C LEU A 298 -24.38 56.40 2.41
N ALA A 299 -24.24 55.11 2.75
CA ALA A 299 -24.99 54.48 3.84
C ALA A 299 -24.61 55.01 5.23
N THR A 300 -23.37 55.49 5.41
CA THR A 300 -22.86 56.08 6.65
C THR A 300 -22.58 57.58 6.51
N LEU A 301 -23.37 58.30 5.72
CA LEU A 301 -23.20 59.74 5.56
C LEU A 301 -23.76 60.49 6.78
N ASP A 302 -22.87 61.09 7.57
CA ASP A 302 -23.26 61.96 8.69
C ASP A 302 -23.98 63.22 8.19
N SER A 303 -24.91 63.76 8.98
CA SER A 303 -25.60 65.03 8.73
C SER A 303 -25.74 65.86 10.01
N PRO A 304 -25.83 67.20 9.94
CA PRO A 304 -26.15 68.03 11.11
C PRO A 304 -27.51 67.61 11.68
N HIS A 305 -27.61 67.45 13.00
CA HIS A 305 -28.78 66.85 13.63
C HIS A 305 -29.85 67.89 14.00
N PRO A 306 -31.16 67.61 13.81
CA PRO A 306 -32.24 68.57 14.09
C PRO A 306 -32.24 69.13 15.52
N VAL A 307 -31.88 68.31 16.52
CA VAL A 307 -31.82 68.76 17.92
C VAL A 307 -30.74 69.82 18.13
N ASP A 308 -29.60 69.71 17.45
CA ASP A 308 -28.52 70.71 17.55
C ASP A 308 -28.91 72.01 16.87
N ALA A 309 -29.68 71.95 15.78
CA ALA A 309 -30.24 73.12 15.12
C ALA A 309 -31.28 73.82 15.99
N THR A 310 -32.21 73.10 16.63
CA THR A 310 -33.16 73.69 17.59
C THR A 310 -32.43 74.30 18.80
N ALA A 311 -31.41 73.62 19.34
CA ALA A 311 -30.62 74.14 20.45
C ALA A 311 -29.85 75.43 20.07
N ALA A 312 -29.22 75.45 18.89
CA ALA A 312 -28.51 76.62 18.37
C ALA A 312 -29.47 77.78 18.05
N ALA A 313 -30.63 77.51 17.44
CA ALA A 313 -31.64 78.52 17.12
C ALA A 313 -32.23 79.16 18.39
N THR A 314 -32.55 78.37 19.42
CA THR A 314 -33.01 78.88 20.73
C THR A 314 -31.91 79.71 21.40
N ALA A 315 -30.69 79.18 21.54
CA ALA A 315 -29.58 79.93 22.15
C ALA A 315 -29.28 81.25 21.43
N LEU A 316 -29.46 81.30 20.10
CA LEU A 316 -29.24 82.49 19.29
C LEU A 316 -30.35 83.54 19.47
N ARG A 317 -31.62 83.12 19.65
CA ARG A 317 -32.75 84.00 20.02
C ARG A 317 -32.58 84.56 21.44
N ASP A 318 -32.26 83.70 22.40
CA ASP A 318 -32.11 84.05 23.81
C ASP A 318 -30.96 85.05 24.00
N ALA A 319 -29.80 84.79 23.39
CA ALA A 319 -28.66 85.69 23.42
C ALA A 319 -28.91 87.02 22.68
N GLN A 320 -29.66 87.00 21.57
CA GLN A 320 -30.07 88.23 20.88
C GLN A 320 -31.03 89.08 21.74
N SER A 321 -31.94 88.47 22.49
CA SER A 321 -32.80 89.18 23.45
C SER A 321 -31.99 89.79 24.58
N ALA A 322 -31.08 89.01 25.19
CA ALA A 322 -30.21 89.49 26.26
C ALA A 322 -29.29 90.64 25.80
N HIS A 323 -28.76 90.58 24.58
CA HIS A 323 -27.98 91.66 23.98
C HIS A 323 -28.84 92.91 23.72
N ALA A 324 -30.05 92.76 23.19
CA ALA A 324 -30.98 93.88 22.98
C ALA A 324 -31.41 94.56 24.29
N GLU A 325 -31.60 93.80 25.38
CA GLU A 325 -31.88 94.35 26.71
C GLU A 325 -30.68 95.08 27.30
N ALA A 326 -29.48 94.47 27.27
CA ALA A 326 -28.28 95.04 27.88
C ALA A 326 -27.78 96.31 27.16
N THR A 327 -27.86 96.34 25.82
CA THR A 327 -27.42 97.48 24.98
C THR A 327 -28.33 98.71 25.05
N THR A 328 -29.42 98.67 25.83
CA THR A 328 -30.18 99.88 26.21
C THR A 328 -29.35 100.92 26.97
N THR A 329 -28.16 100.54 27.46
CA THR A 329 -27.20 101.42 28.13
C THR A 329 -25.86 101.53 27.38
N ASP A 330 -25.26 102.74 27.38
CA ASP A 330 -23.94 102.97 26.78
C ASP A 330 -22.83 102.35 27.68
N ALA A 331 -22.59 101.05 27.50
CA ALA A 331 -21.57 100.30 28.22
C ALA A 331 -20.17 100.89 28.03
N GLY A 332 -19.86 101.46 26.86
CA GLY A 332 -18.58 102.12 26.61
C GLY A 332 -18.39 103.34 27.52
N ARG A 333 -19.45 104.13 27.76
CA ARG A 333 -19.44 105.23 28.72
C ARG A 333 -19.46 104.73 30.16
N ALA A 334 -20.22 103.69 30.47
CA ALA A 334 -20.27 103.11 31.82
C ALA A 334 -18.88 102.63 32.27
N ASP A 335 -18.18 101.86 31.44
CA ASP A 335 -16.84 101.33 31.74
C ASP A 335 -15.79 102.46 31.87
N ARG A 336 -15.83 103.47 30.98
CA ARG A 336 -14.97 104.67 31.07
C ARG A 336 -15.22 105.49 32.34
N VAL A 337 -16.47 105.65 32.76
CA VAL A 337 -16.82 106.38 33.99
C VAL A 337 -16.45 105.58 35.25
N ALA A 338 -16.68 104.26 35.26
CA ALA A 338 -16.24 103.38 36.34
C ALA A 338 -14.71 103.40 36.52
N ALA A 339 -13.95 103.41 35.42
CA ALA A 339 -12.49 103.55 35.46
C ALA A 339 -12.03 104.90 36.05
N LEU A 340 -12.66 106.01 35.63
CA LEU A 340 -12.39 107.35 36.18
C LEU A 340 -12.71 107.43 37.69
N LEU A 341 -13.85 106.88 38.12
CA LEU A 341 -14.22 106.82 39.54
C LEU A 341 -13.21 106.01 40.34
N ARG A 342 -12.81 104.81 39.88
CA ARG A 342 -11.82 103.96 40.56
C ARG A 342 -10.44 104.62 40.66
N GLN A 343 -10.00 105.36 39.65
CA GLN A 343 -8.76 106.15 39.72
C GLN A 343 -8.84 107.28 40.75
N ALA A 344 -9.99 107.97 40.85
CA ALA A 344 -10.20 109.02 41.83
C ALA A 344 -10.34 108.48 43.27
N ILE A 345 -11.01 107.34 43.47
CA ILE A 345 -11.09 106.64 44.77
C ILE A 345 -9.69 106.24 45.26
N GLY A 346 -8.85 105.67 44.39
CA GLY A 346 -7.48 105.27 44.73
C GLY A 346 -6.57 106.43 45.15
N HIS A 347 -6.87 107.67 44.73
CA HIS A 347 -6.17 108.87 45.19
C HIS A 347 -6.60 109.26 46.62
N VAL A 348 -7.90 109.22 46.92
CA VAL A 348 -8.45 109.48 48.27
C VAL A 348 -7.97 108.43 49.28
N ASP A 349 -7.93 107.16 48.88
CA ASP A 349 -7.48 106.05 49.74
C ASP A 349 -5.96 106.07 50.02
N HIS A 350 -5.18 106.82 49.24
CA HIS A 350 -3.73 106.98 49.46
C HIS A 350 -3.38 108.28 50.19
N ASP A 351 -3.90 109.41 49.72
CA ASP A 351 -3.51 110.75 50.17
C ASP A 351 -4.48 111.35 51.21
N GLY A 352 -5.62 110.70 51.45
CA GLY A 352 -6.67 111.17 52.35
C GLY A 352 -7.62 112.18 51.69
N PRO A 353 -8.31 113.05 52.47
CA PRO A 353 -9.24 114.03 51.93
C PRO A 353 -8.55 115.08 51.04
N VAL A 354 -8.77 115.01 49.73
CA VAL A 354 -8.10 115.87 48.72
C VAL A 354 -9.10 116.73 47.94
N PRO A 355 -8.75 117.98 47.58
CA PRO A 355 -9.61 118.80 46.72
C PRO A 355 -9.70 118.19 45.32
N CYS A 356 -10.91 118.13 44.75
CA CYS A 356 -11.16 117.45 43.48
C CYS A 356 -10.36 118.09 42.31
N PRO A 357 -9.44 117.34 41.65
CA PRO A 357 -8.54 117.89 40.64
C PRO A 357 -9.22 118.19 39.29
N LEU A 358 -10.46 117.74 39.08
CA LEU A 358 -11.15 117.85 37.79
C LEU A 358 -12.09 119.05 37.67
N CYS A 359 -12.73 119.50 38.75
CA CYS A 359 -13.77 120.54 38.70
C CYS A 359 -13.32 121.91 39.23
N GLY A 360 -12.22 122.00 39.99
CA GLY A 360 -11.68 123.26 40.52
C GLY A 360 -12.58 124.00 41.52
N SER A 361 -13.72 123.44 41.92
CA SER A 361 -14.77 124.10 42.70
C SER A 361 -14.56 124.09 44.22
N GLY A 362 -13.38 123.69 44.71
CA GLY A 362 -13.09 123.53 46.14
C GLY A 362 -13.78 122.34 46.82
N THR A 363 -14.54 121.53 46.08
CA THR A 363 -15.16 120.29 46.57
C THR A 363 -14.06 119.31 47.01
N THR A 364 -14.11 118.88 48.27
CA THR A 364 -13.18 117.87 48.80
C THR A 364 -13.73 116.47 48.54
N LEU A 365 -12.88 115.58 48.05
CA LEU A 365 -13.13 114.16 47.91
C LEU A 365 -12.76 113.51 49.25
N ASP A 366 -13.75 113.10 50.02
CA ASP A 366 -13.56 112.50 51.35
C ASP A 366 -13.98 111.02 51.39
N ALA A 367 -13.94 110.41 52.58
CA ALA A 367 -14.28 109.01 52.77
C ALA A 367 -15.77 108.69 52.52
N SER A 368 -16.68 109.66 52.66
CA SER A 368 -18.10 109.48 52.34
C SER A 368 -18.32 109.52 50.83
N TRP A 369 -17.69 110.49 50.15
CA TRP A 369 -17.67 110.53 48.68
C TRP A 369 -17.05 109.26 48.10
N ALA A 370 -15.96 108.75 48.69
CA ALA A 370 -15.30 107.54 48.20
C ALA A 370 -16.22 106.30 48.26
N GLU A 371 -17.07 106.17 49.27
CA GLU A 371 -18.01 105.04 49.41
C GLU A 371 -19.19 105.13 48.43
N GLU A 372 -19.76 106.33 48.24
CA GLU A 372 -20.75 106.59 47.19
C GLU A 372 -20.15 106.33 45.79
N ALA A 373 -18.91 106.75 45.57
CA ALA A 373 -18.19 106.54 44.32
C ALA A 373 -17.85 105.06 44.08
N ARG A 374 -17.52 104.27 45.11
CA ARG A 374 -17.34 102.80 45.01
C ARG A 374 -18.64 102.15 44.55
N THR A 375 -19.73 102.38 45.29
CA THR A 375 -21.08 101.88 44.95
C THR A 375 -21.43 102.19 43.49
N ARG A 376 -21.24 103.45 43.07
CA ARG A 376 -21.56 103.86 41.71
C ARG A 376 -20.59 103.32 40.64
N ALA A 377 -19.32 103.12 40.96
CA ALA A 377 -18.35 102.52 40.05
C ALA A 377 -18.62 101.02 39.83
N ASP A 378 -19.11 100.33 40.86
CA ASP A 378 -19.44 98.90 40.78
C ASP A 378 -20.78 98.67 40.05
N GLU A 379 -21.81 99.48 40.29
CA GLU A 379 -23.03 99.50 39.47
C GLU A 379 -22.72 99.67 37.96
N LEU A 380 -21.86 100.64 37.61
CA LEU A 380 -21.48 100.92 36.23
C LEU A 380 -20.60 99.82 35.63
N ALA A 381 -19.77 99.16 36.44
CA ALA A 381 -18.95 98.03 36.02
C ALA A 381 -19.79 96.75 35.81
N GLU A 382 -20.83 96.52 36.63
CA GLU A 382 -21.79 95.43 36.44
C GLU A 382 -22.59 95.63 35.15
N GLN A 383 -23.09 96.84 34.89
CA GLN A 383 -23.74 97.19 33.60
C GLN A 383 -22.82 96.94 32.40
N ALA A 384 -21.56 97.40 32.47
CA ALA A 384 -20.59 97.14 31.41
C ALA A 384 -20.17 95.66 31.32
N GLN A 385 -20.26 94.89 32.41
CA GLN A 385 -20.03 93.43 32.38
C GLN A 385 -21.22 92.68 31.77
N ALA A 386 -22.46 93.11 32.02
CA ALA A 386 -23.66 92.51 31.45
C ALA A 386 -23.66 92.58 29.92
N VAL A 387 -23.36 93.76 29.33
CA VAL A 387 -23.22 93.90 27.88
C VAL A 387 -22.09 93.00 27.34
N ARG A 388 -20.91 92.99 27.97
CA ARG A 388 -19.80 92.12 27.56
C ARG A 388 -20.10 90.62 27.65
N ARG A 389 -20.99 90.18 28.55
CA ARG A 389 -21.48 88.79 28.61
C ARG A 389 -22.42 88.52 27.44
N ALA A 390 -23.43 89.36 27.24
CA ALA A 390 -24.39 89.23 26.15
C ALA A 390 -23.71 89.24 24.76
N ASP A 391 -22.70 90.10 24.56
CA ASP A 391 -21.87 90.13 23.34
C ASP A 391 -21.13 88.80 23.12
N ALA A 392 -20.55 88.23 24.19
CA ALA A 392 -19.80 86.98 24.13
C ALA A 392 -20.71 85.76 23.92
N GLU A 393 -21.89 85.75 24.54
CA GLU A 393 -22.93 84.73 24.42
C GLU A 393 -23.57 84.77 23.04
N LEU A 394 -23.93 85.94 22.52
CA LEU A 394 -24.43 86.12 21.15
C LEU A 394 -23.40 85.69 20.10
N ALA A 395 -22.14 86.08 20.28
CA ALA A 395 -21.05 85.62 19.41
C ALA A 395 -20.80 84.11 19.52
N ALA A 396 -21.04 83.48 20.67
CA ALA A 396 -20.94 82.03 20.85
C ALA A 396 -22.09 81.29 20.18
N ALA A 397 -23.34 81.73 20.39
CA ALA A 397 -24.51 81.17 19.74
C ALA A 397 -24.43 81.31 18.21
N ARG A 398 -23.98 82.47 17.70
CA ARG A 398 -23.74 82.68 16.26
C ARG A 398 -22.72 81.68 15.71
N ARG A 399 -21.59 81.48 16.40
CA ARG A 399 -20.59 80.46 15.99
C ARG A 399 -21.18 79.05 15.99
N ALA A 400 -22.02 78.70 16.96
CA ALA A 400 -22.66 77.38 17.01
C ALA A 400 -23.64 77.18 15.84
N ALA A 401 -24.51 78.16 15.56
CA ALA A 401 -25.43 78.09 14.41
C ALA A 401 -24.69 78.06 13.06
N THR A 402 -23.67 78.89 12.87
CA THR A 402 -22.84 78.88 11.66
C THR A 402 -22.06 77.57 11.48
N ALA A 403 -21.66 76.88 12.56
CA ALA A 403 -20.97 75.59 12.46
C ALA A 403 -21.86 74.47 11.88
N LEU A 404 -23.19 74.61 11.93
CA LEU A 404 -24.13 73.69 11.30
C LEU A 404 -24.26 73.90 9.78
N MET A 405 -23.90 75.08 9.26
CA MET A 405 -23.95 75.45 7.83
C MET A 405 -22.79 74.82 7.01
N THR A 406 -22.57 73.52 7.20
CA THR A 406 -21.52 72.72 6.56
C THR A 406 -21.64 72.70 5.03
N THR A 407 -20.52 72.53 4.34
CA THR A 407 -20.48 72.31 2.88
C THR A 407 -20.99 70.92 2.50
N PRO A 408 -21.65 70.74 1.34
CA PRO A 408 -22.09 69.42 0.87
C PRO A 408 -20.92 68.42 0.74
N PRO A 409 -21.01 67.19 1.26
CA PRO A 409 -19.95 66.19 1.14
C PRO A 409 -19.76 65.63 -0.27
N ASP A 410 -18.51 65.41 -0.68
CA ASP A 410 -18.13 64.85 -2.00
C ASP A 410 -18.84 63.52 -2.34
N ALA A 411 -19.18 62.72 -1.33
CA ALA A 411 -19.90 61.45 -1.51
C ALA A 411 -21.19 61.60 -2.32
N LEU A 412 -21.94 62.71 -2.10
CA LEU A 412 -23.19 63.02 -2.80
C LEU A 412 -23.00 63.10 -4.33
N ALA A 413 -21.86 63.64 -4.79
CA ALA A 413 -21.53 63.75 -6.21
C ALA A 413 -21.26 62.39 -6.87
N THR A 414 -21.06 61.33 -6.07
CA THR A 414 -20.76 59.97 -6.57
C THR A 414 -21.96 59.02 -6.58
N ALA A 415 -23.11 59.42 -6.02
CA ALA A 415 -24.30 58.58 -5.91
C ALA A 415 -24.84 58.09 -7.27
N SER A 416 -24.78 58.93 -8.29
CA SER A 416 -25.21 58.61 -9.66
C SER A 416 -24.39 57.48 -10.30
N LEU A 417 -23.12 57.30 -9.89
CA LEU A 417 -22.26 56.22 -10.37
C LEU A 417 -22.71 54.84 -9.86
N VAL A 418 -23.36 54.80 -8.69
CA VAL A 418 -23.95 53.58 -8.10
C VAL A 418 -25.46 53.48 -8.33
N GLY A 419 -26.01 54.30 -9.23
CA GLY A 419 -27.43 54.28 -9.61
C GLY A 419 -28.38 54.92 -8.60
N LEU A 420 -27.88 55.68 -7.63
CA LEU A 420 -28.68 56.36 -6.61
C LEU A 420 -28.89 57.83 -6.94
N ASP A 421 -30.08 58.34 -6.65
CA ASP A 421 -30.39 59.77 -6.74
C ASP A 421 -30.14 60.45 -5.39
N ALA A 422 -29.13 61.33 -5.36
CA ALA A 422 -28.81 62.18 -4.21
C ALA A 422 -29.27 63.64 -4.38
N SER A 423 -30.06 63.95 -5.42
CA SER A 423 -30.47 65.32 -5.77
C SER A 423 -31.17 66.04 -4.62
N ALA A 424 -32.09 65.38 -3.92
CA ALA A 424 -32.80 65.94 -2.77
C ALA A 424 -31.83 66.34 -1.63
N ALA A 425 -30.88 65.48 -1.29
CA ALA A 425 -29.87 65.75 -0.27
C ALA A 425 -28.91 66.87 -0.70
N ALA A 426 -28.44 66.86 -1.95
CA ALA A 426 -27.57 67.89 -2.49
C ALA A 426 -28.26 69.28 -2.54
N ILE A 427 -29.55 69.34 -2.91
CA ILE A 427 -30.34 70.57 -2.91
C ILE A 427 -30.54 71.08 -1.48
N ALA A 428 -30.96 70.23 -0.54
CA ALA A 428 -31.15 70.63 0.86
C ALA A 428 -29.85 71.18 1.47
N TRP A 429 -28.70 70.54 1.16
CA TRP A 429 -27.39 70.96 1.68
C TRP A 429 -26.89 72.26 1.04
N ALA A 430 -27.16 72.45 -0.26
CA ALA A 430 -26.89 73.72 -0.93
C ALA A 430 -27.72 74.88 -0.33
N THR A 431 -28.98 74.64 0.03
CA THR A 431 -29.81 75.61 0.76
C THR A 431 -29.25 75.88 2.16
N LEU A 432 -28.92 74.84 2.93
CA LEU A 432 -28.34 74.98 4.28
C LEU A 432 -27.07 75.83 4.26
N HIS A 433 -26.16 75.59 3.32
CA HIS A 433 -24.91 76.33 3.19
C HIS A 433 -25.09 77.73 2.58
N GLY A 434 -26.01 77.89 1.62
CA GLY A 434 -26.22 79.13 0.87
C GLY A 434 -27.05 80.20 1.59
N GLY A 435 -27.75 79.87 2.69
CA GLY A 435 -28.64 80.80 3.37
C GLY A 435 -30.00 80.98 2.69
N PRO A 436 -30.94 81.72 3.30
CA PRO A 436 -32.34 81.77 2.88
C PRO A 436 -32.55 82.35 1.47
N ASP A 437 -31.75 83.33 1.07
CA ASP A 437 -31.77 83.96 -0.27
C ASP A 437 -30.53 83.61 -1.13
N GLY A 438 -29.73 82.61 -0.73
CA GLY A 438 -28.49 82.26 -1.43
C GLY A 438 -27.33 83.26 -1.26
N GLN A 439 -27.45 84.20 -0.30
CA GLN A 439 -26.45 85.26 -0.05
C GLN A 439 -25.35 84.87 0.95
N GLY A 440 -25.35 83.62 1.44
CA GLY A 440 -24.44 83.11 2.46
C GLY A 440 -25.02 83.17 3.87
N ILE A 441 -24.15 83.29 4.88
CA ILE A 441 -24.53 83.28 6.31
C ILE A 441 -25.25 84.60 6.66
N PRO A 442 -26.52 84.59 7.11
CA PRO A 442 -27.27 85.81 7.43
C PRO A 442 -26.56 86.71 8.46
N GLU A 443 -26.64 88.03 8.29
CA GLU A 443 -26.09 88.97 9.28
C GLU A 443 -26.99 89.06 10.53
N ASP A 444 -28.31 89.03 10.40
CA ASP A 444 -29.24 88.99 11.53
C ASP A 444 -29.20 87.61 12.25
N PRO A 445 -28.91 87.58 13.57
CA PRO A 445 -29.06 86.38 14.40
C PRO A 445 -30.44 85.72 14.32
N LEU A 446 -31.54 86.47 14.16
CA LEU A 446 -32.89 85.91 14.10
C LEU A 446 -33.17 85.20 12.75
N GLU A 447 -32.68 85.76 11.64
CA GLU A 447 -32.71 85.12 10.33
C GLU A 447 -31.85 83.85 10.32
N LEU A 448 -30.64 83.89 10.90
CA LEU A 448 -29.78 82.72 11.05
C LEU A 448 -30.44 81.62 11.90
N ALA A 449 -31.12 81.99 12.99
CA ALA A 449 -31.86 81.04 13.83
C ALA A 449 -33.01 80.35 13.05
N ALA A 450 -33.80 81.12 12.30
CA ALA A 450 -34.88 80.58 11.47
C ALA A 450 -34.34 79.71 10.31
N HIS A 451 -33.21 80.10 9.70
CA HIS A 451 -32.57 79.34 8.62
C HIS A 451 -32.11 77.97 9.08
N VAL A 452 -31.33 77.86 10.17
CA VAL A 452 -30.83 76.55 10.63
C VAL A 452 -31.96 75.64 11.12
N GLU A 453 -32.99 76.19 11.77
CA GLU A 453 -34.13 75.43 12.30
C GLU A 453 -35.00 74.81 11.19
N VAL A 454 -35.00 75.38 9.97
CA VAL A 454 -35.72 74.83 8.80
C VAL A 454 -34.79 73.99 7.90
N ALA A 455 -33.58 74.47 7.62
CA ALA A 455 -32.69 73.85 6.65
C ALA A 455 -31.97 72.59 7.18
N VAL A 456 -31.66 72.51 8.48
CA VAL A 456 -31.00 71.32 9.04
C VAL A 456 -31.93 70.08 9.04
N PRO A 457 -33.20 70.15 9.46
CA PRO A 457 -34.13 69.02 9.32
C PRO A 457 -34.29 68.55 7.86
N ALA A 458 -34.38 69.49 6.91
CA ALA A 458 -34.48 69.15 5.48
C ALA A 458 -33.24 68.40 4.96
N VAL A 459 -32.04 68.74 5.43
CA VAL A 459 -30.81 67.97 5.14
C VAL A 459 -30.86 66.60 5.83
N HIS A 460 -31.21 66.56 7.11
CA HIS A 460 -31.22 65.33 7.90
C HIS A 460 -32.19 64.26 7.34
N ASP A 461 -33.40 64.65 6.97
CA ASP A 461 -34.41 63.74 6.40
C ASP A 461 -33.98 63.22 5.02
N ALA A 462 -33.42 64.10 4.17
CA ALA A 462 -32.96 63.74 2.84
C ALA A 462 -31.72 62.81 2.89
N VAL A 463 -30.79 63.07 3.81
CA VAL A 463 -29.63 62.21 4.05
C VAL A 463 -30.07 60.87 4.64
N THR A 464 -30.93 60.86 5.67
CA THR A 464 -31.45 59.61 6.26
C THR A 464 -32.15 58.73 5.23
N THR A 465 -32.89 59.33 4.30
CA THR A 465 -33.53 58.63 3.17
C THR A 465 -32.48 58.03 2.21
N LEU A 466 -31.44 58.80 1.85
CA LEU A 466 -30.34 58.35 0.99
C LEU A 466 -29.52 57.23 1.64
N ASN A 467 -29.20 57.35 2.93
CA ASN A 467 -28.47 56.36 3.72
C ASN A 467 -29.21 55.03 3.74
N ALA A 468 -30.54 55.05 3.99
CA ALA A 468 -31.38 53.85 3.99
C ALA A 468 -31.45 53.18 2.61
N LEU A 469 -31.54 53.98 1.53
CA LEU A 469 -31.53 53.46 0.16
C LEU A 469 -30.17 52.88 -0.23
N ALA A 470 -29.07 53.51 0.19
CA ALA A 470 -27.71 53.03 -0.04
C ALA A 470 -27.41 51.73 0.74
N ALA A 471 -27.85 51.64 2.00
CA ALA A 471 -27.77 50.41 2.79
C ALA A 471 -28.56 49.26 2.14
N SER A 472 -29.83 49.49 1.77
CA SER A 472 -30.66 48.49 1.07
C SER A 472 -30.03 48.00 -0.25
N THR A 473 -29.42 48.91 -1.02
CA THR A 473 -28.74 48.60 -2.28
C THR A 473 -27.42 47.84 -2.04
N LEU A 474 -26.71 48.15 -0.95
CA LEU A 474 -25.50 47.46 -0.52
C LEU A 474 -25.81 46.03 -0.04
N ASP A 475 -26.84 45.86 0.78
CA ASP A 475 -27.28 44.56 1.30
C ASP A 475 -27.73 43.64 0.16
N ALA A 476 -28.52 44.13 -0.80
CA ALA A 476 -28.92 43.36 -1.97
C ALA A 476 -27.73 42.86 -2.81
N LYS A 477 -26.72 43.72 -3.05
CA LYS A 477 -25.46 43.31 -3.72
C LYS A 477 -24.65 42.30 -2.90
N GLN A 478 -24.69 42.38 -1.56
CA GLN A 478 -24.01 41.42 -0.69
C GLN A 478 -24.72 40.06 -0.67
N ASP A 479 -26.06 40.03 -0.60
CA ASP A 479 -26.83 38.78 -0.62
C ASP A 479 -26.79 38.06 -1.98
N ASP A 480 -26.68 38.78 -3.11
CA ASP A 480 -26.39 38.18 -4.42
C ASP A 480 -24.99 37.52 -4.47
N TRP A 481 -23.97 38.14 -3.87
CA TRP A 481 -22.59 37.63 -3.87
C TRP A 481 -22.35 36.49 -2.88
N ARG A 482 -22.98 36.55 -1.70
CA ARG A 482 -22.69 35.66 -0.57
C ARG A 482 -22.86 34.15 -0.85
N PRO A 483 -23.85 33.68 -1.64
CA PRO A 483 -23.90 32.29 -2.10
C PRO A 483 -22.71 31.89 -2.97
N LEU A 484 -22.27 32.77 -3.88
CA LEU A 484 -21.11 32.55 -4.73
C LEU A 484 -19.82 32.53 -3.91
N ALA A 485 -19.63 33.49 -2.99
CA ALA A 485 -18.47 33.52 -2.09
C ALA A 485 -18.35 32.22 -1.27
N ASN A 486 -19.46 31.75 -0.66
CA ASN A 486 -19.48 30.48 0.06
C ASN A 486 -19.16 29.27 -0.85
N ALA A 487 -19.59 29.30 -2.11
CA ALA A 487 -19.33 28.26 -3.09
C ALA A 487 -17.88 28.25 -3.62
N VAL A 488 -17.25 29.43 -3.73
CA VAL A 488 -15.83 29.60 -4.05
C VAL A 488 -14.97 29.15 -2.87
N ALA A 489 -15.25 29.62 -1.66
CA ALA A 489 -14.49 29.29 -0.45
C ALA A 489 -14.39 27.77 -0.26
N ARG A 490 -15.55 27.08 -0.25
CA ARG A 490 -15.59 25.63 -0.16
C ARG A 490 -14.87 24.94 -1.32
N TRP A 491 -14.96 25.47 -2.54
CA TRP A 491 -14.23 24.90 -3.67
C TRP A 491 -12.70 25.08 -3.54
N VAL A 492 -12.23 26.18 -2.94
CA VAL A 492 -10.81 26.40 -2.62
C VAL A 492 -10.32 25.43 -1.54
N ASP A 493 -11.12 25.16 -0.51
CA ASP A 493 -10.82 24.15 0.51
C ASP A 493 -10.74 22.74 -0.13
N ASP A 494 -11.80 22.33 -0.85
CA ASP A 494 -11.86 21.06 -1.59
C ASP A 494 -10.68 20.94 -2.59
N ALA A 495 -10.21 22.05 -3.18
CA ALA A 495 -9.10 22.09 -4.14
C ALA A 495 -7.72 21.93 -3.49
N HIS A 496 -7.47 22.48 -2.29
CA HIS A 496 -6.22 22.29 -1.57
C HIS A 496 -5.98 20.80 -1.25
N ASP A 497 -6.97 20.15 -0.65
CA ASP A 497 -6.92 18.72 -0.33
C ASP A 497 -6.78 17.86 -1.59
N ALA A 498 -7.48 18.23 -2.67
CA ALA A 498 -7.42 17.51 -3.93
C ALA A 498 -6.07 17.64 -4.67
N LEU A 499 -5.38 18.78 -4.56
CA LEU A 499 -4.04 18.95 -5.13
C LEU A 499 -2.99 18.18 -4.33
N ALA A 500 -3.10 18.17 -2.99
CA ALA A 500 -2.27 17.32 -2.14
C ALA A 500 -2.48 15.82 -2.44
N ALA A 501 -3.73 15.42 -2.70
CA ALA A 501 -4.06 14.07 -3.15
C ALA A 501 -3.50 13.74 -4.55
N ASP A 502 -3.58 14.63 -5.54
CA ASP A 502 -3.05 14.38 -6.90
C ASP A 502 -1.53 14.15 -6.88
N ILE A 503 -0.79 14.86 -5.99
CA ILE A 503 0.65 14.62 -5.75
C ILE A 503 0.90 13.23 -5.17
N ARG A 504 0.14 12.80 -4.16
CA ARG A 504 0.24 11.44 -3.59
C ARG A 504 -0.13 10.36 -4.61
N ALA A 505 -1.20 10.56 -5.39
CA ALA A 505 -1.56 9.67 -6.50
C ALA A 505 -0.45 9.56 -7.55
N GLY A 506 0.26 10.67 -7.82
CA GLY A 506 1.45 10.70 -8.68
C GLY A 506 2.61 9.86 -8.14
N ARG A 507 2.91 9.95 -6.84
CA ARG A 507 3.92 9.12 -6.16
C ARG A 507 3.50 7.64 -6.11
N ALA A 508 2.27 7.37 -5.69
CA ALA A 508 1.68 6.03 -5.64
C ALA A 508 1.74 5.32 -7.01
N LYS A 509 1.52 6.06 -8.11
CA LYS A 509 1.66 5.52 -9.47
C LYS A 509 3.09 5.07 -9.79
N GLN A 510 4.09 5.87 -9.42
CA GLN A 510 5.50 5.54 -9.66
C GLN A 510 5.92 4.33 -8.82
N ALA A 511 5.49 4.27 -7.56
CA ALA A 511 5.71 3.14 -6.68
C ALA A 511 5.01 1.85 -7.19
N GLU A 512 3.76 1.95 -7.66
CA GLU A 512 3.00 0.83 -8.26
C GLU A 512 3.72 0.28 -9.50
N THR A 513 4.14 1.14 -10.42
CA THR A 513 4.88 0.73 -11.63
C THR A 513 6.20 0.07 -11.27
N TRP A 514 7.05 0.72 -10.46
CA TRP A 514 8.36 0.17 -10.09
C TRP A 514 8.24 -1.17 -9.36
N LEU A 515 7.32 -1.29 -8.41
CA LEU A 515 7.17 -2.51 -7.63
C LEU A 515 6.57 -3.66 -8.47
N ALA A 516 5.70 -3.36 -9.43
CA ALA A 516 5.17 -4.36 -10.38
C ALA A 516 6.24 -4.87 -11.36
N GLU A 517 7.11 -3.99 -11.85
CA GLU A 517 8.28 -4.34 -12.68
C GLU A 517 9.27 -5.19 -11.87
N CYS A 518 9.63 -4.75 -10.66
CA CYS A 518 10.49 -5.46 -9.72
C CYS A 518 9.94 -6.87 -9.37
N ALA A 519 8.63 -6.98 -9.10
CA ALA A 519 7.98 -8.27 -8.83
C ALA A 519 8.05 -9.21 -10.04
N THR A 520 7.86 -8.67 -11.25
CA THR A 520 7.90 -9.44 -12.51
C THR A 520 9.31 -9.94 -12.82
N GLU A 521 10.35 -9.15 -12.55
CA GLU A 521 11.74 -9.59 -12.67
C GLU A 521 12.11 -10.66 -11.65
N ILE A 522 11.65 -10.55 -10.40
CA ILE A 522 11.89 -11.55 -9.35
C ILE A 522 11.14 -12.85 -9.68
N GLU A 523 9.89 -12.76 -10.16
CA GLU A 523 9.10 -13.89 -10.66
C GLU A 523 9.84 -14.63 -11.78
N ARG A 524 10.38 -13.89 -12.77
CA ARG A 524 11.17 -14.44 -13.87
C ARG A 524 12.45 -15.12 -13.37
N ALA A 525 13.26 -14.42 -12.56
CA ALA A 525 14.53 -14.93 -12.06
C ALA A 525 14.39 -16.17 -11.17
N ARG A 526 13.31 -16.27 -10.38
CA ARG A 526 12.98 -17.48 -9.60
C ARG A 526 12.39 -18.61 -10.47
N PHE A 527 11.76 -18.29 -11.60
CA PHE A 527 11.16 -19.28 -12.50
C PHE A 527 12.14 -19.88 -13.52
N ASP A 528 13.17 -19.17 -13.94
CA ASP A 528 14.11 -19.65 -14.97
C ASP A 528 14.86 -20.95 -14.60
N PRO A 529 15.29 -21.21 -13.35
CA PRO A 529 15.81 -22.52 -12.94
C PRO A 529 14.76 -23.64 -12.99
N ILE A 530 13.49 -23.31 -12.72
CA ILE A 530 12.37 -24.26 -12.83
C ILE A 530 12.13 -24.60 -14.31
N ARG A 531 12.15 -23.59 -15.20
CA ARG A 531 12.02 -23.75 -16.66
C ARG A 531 13.01 -24.79 -17.22
N GLU A 532 14.28 -24.68 -16.85
CA GLU A 532 15.33 -25.63 -17.26
C GLU A 532 15.07 -27.05 -16.73
N ALA A 533 14.67 -27.19 -15.47
CA ALA A 533 14.33 -28.48 -14.88
C ALA A 533 13.09 -29.13 -15.54
N VAL A 534 12.05 -28.34 -15.86
CA VAL A 534 10.86 -28.82 -16.60
C VAL A 534 11.25 -29.32 -17.99
N GLN A 535 12.10 -28.59 -18.72
CA GLN A 535 12.59 -29.03 -20.03
C GLN A 535 13.43 -30.31 -19.92
N GLY A 536 14.31 -30.42 -18.93
CA GLY A 536 15.11 -31.62 -18.66
C GLY A 536 14.27 -32.86 -18.36
N TYR A 537 13.23 -32.74 -17.53
CA TYR A 537 12.31 -33.86 -17.28
C TYR A 537 11.42 -34.17 -18.50
N TRP A 538 10.94 -33.16 -19.23
CA TRP A 538 10.15 -33.35 -20.45
C TRP A 538 10.91 -34.12 -21.52
N ASP A 539 12.17 -33.77 -21.78
CA ASP A 539 13.03 -34.44 -22.76
C ASP A 539 13.23 -35.93 -22.44
N ARG A 540 13.37 -36.27 -21.14
CA ARG A 540 13.53 -37.64 -20.65
C ARG A 540 12.21 -38.44 -20.63
N LEU A 541 11.08 -37.79 -20.37
CA LEU A 541 9.76 -38.42 -20.37
C LEU A 541 9.22 -38.63 -21.79
N ARG A 542 9.52 -37.75 -22.75
CA ARG A 542 8.97 -37.83 -24.11
C ARG A 542 9.60 -38.94 -24.96
N LEU A 543 10.90 -39.22 -24.76
CA LEU A 543 11.81 -40.20 -25.40
C LEU A 543 11.78 -40.37 -26.93
N GLN A 544 10.61 -40.55 -27.55
CA GLN A 544 10.38 -40.78 -28.97
C GLN A 544 9.29 -39.89 -29.58
N SER A 545 8.70 -38.97 -28.81
CA SER A 545 7.73 -38.01 -29.35
C SER A 545 8.39 -36.94 -30.24
N ASN A 546 7.74 -36.62 -31.35
CA ASN A 546 8.08 -35.49 -32.24
C ASN A 546 7.71 -34.13 -31.63
N VAL A 547 7.09 -34.11 -30.44
CA VAL A 547 6.65 -32.90 -29.72
C VAL A 547 7.80 -32.34 -28.87
N SER A 548 8.36 -31.21 -29.28
CA SER A 548 9.40 -30.47 -28.55
C SER A 548 8.81 -29.30 -27.76
N LEU A 549 9.34 -29.02 -26.56
CA LEU A 549 8.95 -27.87 -25.73
C LEU A 549 10.02 -26.77 -25.90
N LYS A 550 9.81 -25.86 -26.86
CA LYS A 550 10.75 -24.78 -27.18
C LYS A 550 10.88 -23.80 -26.02
N ASN A 551 9.77 -23.41 -25.39
CA ASN A 551 9.74 -22.45 -24.29
C ASN A 551 8.49 -22.62 -23.42
N LEU A 552 8.55 -22.10 -22.20
CA LEU A 552 7.57 -22.25 -21.12
C LEU A 552 7.53 -20.93 -20.35
N HIS A 553 6.42 -20.20 -20.35
CA HIS A 553 6.39 -18.87 -19.71
C HIS A 553 5.07 -18.55 -19.01
N LEU A 554 5.19 -17.86 -17.86
CA LEU A 554 4.06 -17.38 -17.08
C LEU A 554 3.53 -16.09 -17.73
N GLN A 555 2.39 -16.15 -18.42
CA GLN A 555 1.77 -14.99 -19.05
C GLN A 555 0.63 -14.44 -18.19
N ARG A 556 0.65 -13.12 -17.97
CA ARG A 556 -0.42 -12.36 -17.32
C ARG A 556 -0.86 -11.20 -18.22
N SER A 557 -2.12 -11.23 -18.67
CA SER A 557 -2.74 -10.17 -19.47
C SER A 557 -3.96 -9.64 -18.73
N GLY A 558 -3.77 -8.55 -17.97
CA GLY A 558 -4.75 -8.00 -17.05
C GLY A 558 -5.15 -9.02 -15.96
N ALA A 559 -6.40 -9.45 -16.00
CA ALA A 559 -6.94 -10.49 -15.10
C ALA A 559 -6.69 -11.93 -15.59
N ARG A 560 -6.37 -12.13 -16.89
CA ARG A 560 -6.06 -13.45 -17.45
C ARG A 560 -4.66 -13.87 -17.01
N ARG A 561 -4.59 -15.01 -16.33
CA ARG A 561 -3.38 -15.71 -15.91
C ARG A 561 -3.33 -17.04 -16.65
N SER A 562 -2.20 -17.37 -17.26
CA SER A 562 -1.99 -18.66 -17.92
C SER A 562 -0.51 -19.02 -18.02
N LEU A 563 -0.21 -20.29 -17.83
CA LEU A 563 1.05 -20.87 -18.27
C LEU A 563 0.97 -21.05 -19.79
N GLU A 564 1.88 -20.42 -20.53
CA GLU A 564 2.00 -20.60 -21.98
C GLU A 564 3.17 -21.53 -22.32
N LEU A 565 2.90 -22.39 -23.30
CA LEU A 565 3.66 -23.58 -23.65
C LEU A 565 3.98 -23.51 -25.14
N ASP A 566 5.17 -23.01 -25.47
CA ASP A 566 5.63 -22.88 -26.85
C ASP A 566 6.13 -24.26 -27.30
N VAL A 567 5.27 -24.98 -28.01
CA VAL A 567 5.50 -26.35 -28.46
C VAL A 567 5.67 -26.39 -29.97
N ALA A 568 6.55 -27.26 -30.45
CA ALA A 568 6.71 -27.51 -31.87
C ALA A 568 6.70 -29.00 -32.21
N VAL A 569 6.04 -29.34 -33.32
CA VAL A 569 5.91 -30.69 -33.86
C VAL A 569 6.58 -30.70 -35.23
N ASP A 570 7.54 -31.61 -35.42
CA ASP A 570 8.38 -31.66 -36.64
C ASP A 570 8.98 -30.27 -36.98
N ASP A 571 9.58 -29.65 -35.96
CA ASP A 571 10.14 -28.28 -35.91
C ASP A 571 9.14 -27.11 -36.12
N ARG A 572 7.89 -27.38 -36.50
CA ARG A 572 6.84 -26.36 -36.73
C ARG A 572 6.10 -25.99 -35.45
N ASP A 573 5.91 -24.70 -35.21
CA ASP A 573 5.23 -24.19 -34.03
C ASP A 573 3.73 -24.57 -34.01
N ALA A 574 3.23 -24.97 -32.83
CA ALA A 574 1.90 -25.51 -32.64
C ALA A 574 1.31 -25.10 -31.28
N SER A 575 -0.02 -25.02 -31.19
CA SER A 575 -0.71 -24.79 -29.91
C SER A 575 -0.69 -26.06 -29.07
N ALA A 576 0.16 -26.09 -28.04
CA ALA A 576 0.49 -27.28 -27.23
C ALA A 576 -0.72 -28.15 -26.87
N LEU A 577 -1.67 -27.58 -26.10
CA LEU A 577 -2.79 -28.32 -25.52
C LEU A 577 -3.77 -28.90 -26.57
N GLY A 578 -3.78 -28.37 -27.79
CA GLY A 578 -4.66 -28.83 -28.87
C GLY A 578 -4.06 -29.90 -29.79
N VAL A 579 -2.76 -30.18 -29.67
CA VAL A 579 -2.01 -31.07 -30.59
C VAL A 579 -1.34 -32.24 -29.86
N MET A 580 -1.10 -32.13 -28.55
CA MET A 580 -0.52 -33.19 -27.72
C MET A 580 -1.49 -34.33 -27.45
N SER A 581 -1.00 -35.57 -27.46
CA SER A 581 -1.78 -36.74 -27.01
C SER A 581 -1.95 -36.74 -25.48
N GLN A 582 -2.95 -37.48 -24.98
CA GLN A 582 -3.20 -37.60 -23.54
C GLN A 582 -1.98 -38.09 -22.74
N GLY A 583 -1.20 -39.05 -23.27
CA GLY A 583 0.05 -39.50 -22.63
C GLY A 583 1.17 -38.47 -22.64
N GLU A 584 1.14 -37.51 -23.56
CA GLU A 584 2.08 -36.37 -23.61
C GLU A 584 1.65 -35.26 -22.65
N LEU A 585 0.35 -35.00 -22.50
CA LEU A 585 -0.15 -34.12 -21.44
C LEU A 585 0.18 -34.68 -20.04
N HIS A 586 0.05 -35.99 -19.80
CA HIS A 586 0.44 -36.61 -18.54
C HIS A 586 1.96 -36.55 -18.30
N ALA A 587 2.78 -36.76 -19.34
CA ALA A 587 4.23 -36.58 -19.26
C ALA A 587 4.63 -35.11 -18.98
N LEU A 588 3.94 -34.13 -19.57
CA LEU A 588 4.16 -32.71 -19.30
C LEU A 588 3.73 -32.34 -17.87
N ALA A 589 2.62 -32.90 -17.38
CA ALA A 589 2.17 -32.68 -16.01
C ALA A 589 3.22 -33.13 -14.99
N LEU A 590 3.80 -34.33 -15.20
CA LEU A 590 4.90 -34.84 -14.40
C LEU A 590 6.16 -33.96 -14.53
N ALA A 591 6.51 -33.51 -15.74
CA ALA A 591 7.65 -32.62 -15.96
C ALA A 591 7.51 -31.26 -15.23
N VAL A 592 6.30 -30.70 -15.14
CA VAL A 592 6.00 -29.47 -14.39
C VAL A 592 5.96 -29.71 -12.88
N PHE A 593 5.41 -30.85 -12.44
CA PHE A 593 5.24 -31.16 -11.03
C PHE A 593 6.55 -31.58 -10.32
N LEU A 594 7.41 -32.36 -10.98
CA LEU A 594 8.60 -32.91 -10.33
C LEU A 594 9.57 -31.83 -9.80
N PRO A 595 9.90 -30.74 -10.52
CA PRO A 595 10.69 -29.63 -9.98
C PRO A 595 10.09 -29.05 -8.70
N ARG A 596 8.78 -28.79 -8.67
CA ARG A 596 8.05 -28.24 -7.51
C ARG A 596 8.28 -29.07 -6.25
N ALA A 597 8.07 -30.38 -6.33
CA ALA A 597 8.25 -31.28 -5.19
C ALA A 597 9.73 -31.50 -4.81
N THR A 598 10.65 -31.33 -5.76
CA THR A 598 12.08 -31.65 -5.59
C THR A 598 12.99 -30.43 -5.32
N LEU A 599 12.44 -29.22 -5.15
CA LEU A 599 13.21 -28.06 -4.68
C LEU A 599 13.89 -28.34 -3.32
N ASP A 600 15.14 -27.92 -3.16
CA ASP A 600 15.95 -28.20 -1.96
C ASP A 600 15.44 -27.50 -0.69
N ALA A 601 14.67 -26.41 -0.84
CA ALA A 601 14.01 -25.72 0.26
C ALA A 601 12.82 -26.50 0.86
N SER A 602 12.30 -27.52 0.18
CA SER A 602 11.20 -28.36 0.70
C SER A 602 11.64 -29.16 1.94
N PRO A 603 10.97 -29.08 3.10
CA PRO A 603 11.30 -29.91 4.26
C PRO A 603 11.01 -31.40 4.00
N PHE A 604 10.12 -31.70 3.05
CA PHE A 604 9.73 -33.05 2.68
C PHE A 604 10.74 -33.64 1.70
N ARG A 605 11.51 -34.63 2.15
CA ARG A 605 12.44 -35.40 1.30
C ARG A 605 11.81 -36.66 0.71
N PHE A 606 10.50 -36.84 0.87
CA PHE A 606 9.71 -37.86 0.20
C PHE A 606 8.87 -37.28 -0.96
N LEU A 607 8.48 -38.16 -1.88
CA LEU A 607 7.58 -37.90 -2.99
C LEU A 607 6.67 -39.13 -3.17
N VAL A 608 5.35 -38.94 -3.12
CA VAL A 608 4.38 -40.03 -3.30
C VAL A 608 3.55 -39.82 -4.58
N LEU A 609 3.53 -40.82 -5.47
CA LEU A 609 2.77 -40.79 -6.72
C LEU A 609 1.74 -41.92 -6.72
N ASP A 610 0.43 -41.60 -6.77
CA ASP A 610 -0.64 -42.60 -6.94
C ASP A 610 -1.07 -42.70 -8.41
N ASP A 611 -0.62 -43.78 -9.02
CA ASP A 611 -0.86 -44.27 -10.38
C ASP A 611 -0.41 -43.31 -11.52
N PRO A 612 0.88 -42.93 -11.61
CA PRO A 612 1.40 -42.03 -12.66
C PRO A 612 1.52 -42.68 -14.06
N VAL A 613 1.18 -43.96 -14.21
CA VAL A 613 1.39 -44.76 -15.44
C VAL A 613 0.11 -44.78 -16.27
N GLN A 614 -0.22 -43.65 -16.90
CA GLN A 614 -1.53 -43.47 -17.55
C GLN A 614 -1.45 -42.76 -18.89
N ALA A 615 -2.25 -43.24 -19.86
CA ALA A 615 -2.20 -42.89 -21.28
C ALA A 615 -0.80 -43.02 -21.96
N MET A 616 0.21 -43.49 -21.22
CA MET A 616 1.58 -43.71 -21.68
C MET A 616 1.70 -45.02 -22.47
N ASP A 617 2.47 -44.96 -23.56
CA ASP A 617 3.06 -46.08 -24.27
C ASP A 617 4.29 -46.65 -23.50
N PRO A 618 4.81 -47.84 -23.88
CA PRO A 618 5.93 -48.45 -23.15
C PRO A 618 7.22 -47.61 -23.09
N SER A 619 7.55 -46.83 -24.13
CA SER A 619 8.77 -46.00 -24.10
C SER A 619 8.63 -44.78 -23.19
N LYS A 620 7.45 -44.16 -23.08
CA LYS A 620 7.17 -43.17 -22.02
C LYS A 620 7.26 -43.78 -20.61
N VAL A 621 6.90 -45.06 -20.43
CA VAL A 621 7.05 -45.76 -19.14
C VAL A 621 8.52 -46.05 -18.80
N GLU A 622 9.37 -46.37 -19.77
CA GLU A 622 10.83 -46.39 -19.56
C GLU A 622 11.39 -45.00 -19.19
N GLY A 623 10.92 -43.94 -19.86
CA GLY A 623 11.32 -42.56 -19.55
C GLY A 623 10.95 -42.18 -18.11
N LEU A 624 9.73 -42.51 -17.70
CA LEU A 624 9.25 -42.35 -16.33
C LEU A 624 10.11 -43.15 -15.34
N ALA A 625 10.42 -44.43 -15.61
CA ALA A 625 11.29 -45.23 -14.74
C ALA A 625 12.67 -44.59 -14.53
N ARG A 626 13.28 -44.01 -15.57
CA ARG A 626 14.57 -43.30 -15.49
C ARG A 626 14.48 -42.04 -14.64
N VAL A 627 13.44 -41.22 -14.86
CA VAL A 627 13.22 -39.97 -14.09
C VAL A 627 12.91 -40.27 -12.61
N LEU A 628 12.16 -41.33 -12.32
CA LEU A 628 11.91 -41.77 -10.95
C LEU A 628 13.19 -42.25 -10.25
N ALA A 629 14.10 -42.91 -10.97
CA ALA A 629 15.40 -43.31 -10.43
C ALA A 629 16.31 -42.09 -10.14
N GLU A 630 16.38 -41.11 -11.05
CA GLU A 630 17.13 -39.86 -10.88
C GLU A 630 16.64 -39.07 -9.65
N VAL A 631 15.32 -38.88 -9.52
CA VAL A 631 14.74 -38.22 -8.33
C VAL A 631 14.99 -39.05 -7.06
N ALA A 632 15.03 -40.38 -7.16
CA ALA A 632 15.31 -41.28 -6.06
C ALA A 632 16.76 -41.23 -5.54
N GLU A 633 17.71 -40.62 -6.27
CA GLU A 633 19.06 -40.41 -5.76
C GLU A 633 19.08 -39.42 -4.58
N THR A 634 18.15 -38.45 -4.56
CA THR A 634 18.07 -37.38 -3.55
C THR A 634 16.80 -37.41 -2.70
N ARG A 635 15.75 -38.11 -3.14
CA ARG A 635 14.44 -38.19 -2.48
C ARG A 635 13.98 -39.63 -2.26
N GLN A 636 13.09 -39.82 -1.28
CA GLN A 636 12.37 -41.08 -1.07
C GLN A 636 11.16 -41.11 -2.01
N VAL A 637 11.26 -41.82 -3.12
CA VAL A 637 10.22 -41.86 -4.16
C VAL A 637 9.35 -43.11 -3.97
N ILE A 638 8.06 -42.91 -3.73
CA ILE A 638 7.10 -43.98 -3.45
C ILE A 638 6.02 -43.95 -4.53
N VAL A 639 6.03 -44.92 -5.43
CA VAL A 639 5.07 -45.00 -6.54
C VAL A 639 4.09 -46.13 -6.31
N LEU A 640 2.84 -45.79 -6.09
CA LEU A 640 1.74 -46.73 -6.07
C LEU A 640 1.23 -46.90 -7.50
N THR A 641 1.14 -48.12 -8.02
CA THR A 641 0.56 -48.33 -9.36
C THR A 641 -0.07 -49.70 -9.54
N HIS A 642 -1.01 -49.78 -10.48
CA HIS A 642 -1.62 -51.04 -10.91
C HIS A 642 -1.03 -51.58 -12.22
N ASP A 643 -0.25 -50.77 -12.93
CA ASP A 643 0.33 -51.12 -14.22
C ASP A 643 1.64 -51.90 -14.03
N THR A 644 1.76 -53.09 -14.65
CA THR A 644 2.96 -53.92 -14.52
C THR A 644 4.14 -53.39 -15.34
N ARG A 645 3.89 -52.54 -16.34
CA ARG A 645 4.91 -52.04 -17.26
C ARG A 645 5.98 -51.20 -16.55
N LEU A 646 5.63 -50.48 -15.48
CA LEU A 646 6.62 -49.71 -14.70
C LEU A 646 7.53 -50.61 -13.86
N PRO A 647 7.04 -51.57 -13.05
CA PRO A 647 7.86 -52.62 -12.44
C PRO A 647 8.72 -53.40 -13.44
N ASP A 648 8.17 -53.74 -14.61
CA ASP A 648 8.90 -54.45 -15.66
C ASP A 648 10.00 -53.58 -16.29
N ALA A 649 9.75 -52.29 -16.54
CA ALA A 649 10.76 -51.33 -16.99
C ALA A 649 11.85 -51.11 -15.93
N VAL A 650 11.50 -50.95 -14.65
CA VAL A 650 12.46 -50.83 -13.54
C VAL A 650 13.39 -52.04 -13.45
N ARG A 651 12.87 -53.25 -13.70
CA ARG A 651 13.68 -54.47 -13.80
C ARG A 651 14.56 -54.51 -15.05
N GLN A 652 14.01 -54.20 -16.22
CA GLN A 652 14.77 -54.20 -17.49
C GLN A 652 15.91 -53.18 -17.48
N LEU A 653 15.69 -52.03 -16.85
CA LEU A 653 16.68 -50.96 -16.66
C LEU A 653 17.64 -51.21 -15.48
N GLN A 654 17.47 -52.31 -14.73
CA GLN A 654 18.28 -52.69 -13.58
C GLN A 654 18.32 -51.63 -12.46
N ILE A 655 17.23 -50.89 -12.29
CA ILE A 655 17.10 -49.83 -11.27
C ILE A 655 16.96 -50.46 -9.88
N GLU A 656 17.72 -49.96 -8.90
CA GLU A 656 17.56 -50.33 -7.49
C GLU A 656 16.23 -49.80 -6.95
N ALA A 657 15.30 -50.71 -6.67
CA ALA A 657 13.98 -50.39 -6.15
C ALA A 657 13.45 -51.52 -5.27
N THR A 658 12.74 -51.16 -4.20
CA THR A 658 11.96 -52.11 -3.38
C THR A 658 10.56 -52.23 -3.95
N VAL A 659 10.03 -53.45 -4.10
CA VAL A 659 8.69 -53.69 -4.64
C VAL A 659 7.82 -54.40 -3.59
N VAL A 660 6.73 -53.74 -3.20
CA VAL A 660 5.74 -54.23 -2.24
C VAL A 660 4.45 -54.57 -2.99
N GLU A 661 4.06 -55.84 -3.00
CA GLU A 661 2.77 -56.28 -3.53
C GLU A 661 1.65 -56.06 -2.50
N VAL A 662 0.55 -55.46 -2.96
CA VAL A 662 -0.66 -55.15 -2.19
C VAL A 662 -1.83 -55.99 -2.71
N GLN A 663 -2.25 -56.97 -1.92
CA GLN A 663 -3.40 -57.82 -2.21
C GLN A 663 -4.55 -57.53 -1.23
N ARG A 664 -5.80 -57.52 -1.71
CA ARG A 664 -7.00 -57.37 -0.87
C ARG A 664 -7.82 -58.65 -0.92
N ARG A 665 -8.02 -59.24 0.26
CA ARG A 665 -8.89 -60.41 0.46
C ARG A 665 -10.33 -59.94 0.76
N ALA A 666 -11.22 -60.90 1.04
CA ALA A 666 -12.58 -60.60 1.48
C ALA A 666 -12.59 -59.70 2.74
N ARG A 667 -13.71 -58.99 2.97
CA ARG A 667 -13.93 -58.11 4.13
C ARG A 667 -12.90 -56.98 4.30
N SER A 668 -12.35 -56.44 3.21
CA SER A 668 -11.35 -55.34 3.24
C SER A 668 -10.05 -55.65 3.99
N VAL A 669 -9.75 -56.94 4.25
CA VAL A 669 -8.44 -57.33 4.77
C VAL A 669 -7.41 -57.15 3.66
N VAL A 670 -6.41 -56.31 3.90
CA VAL A 670 -5.27 -56.12 2.99
C VAL A 670 -4.07 -56.88 3.51
N ASP A 671 -3.30 -57.45 2.58
CA ASP A 671 -2.06 -58.15 2.81
C ASP A 671 -0.96 -57.47 1.99
N LEU A 672 0.20 -57.31 2.61
CA LEU A 672 1.36 -56.62 2.07
C LEU A 672 2.54 -57.57 2.07
N LYS A 673 3.29 -57.63 0.97
CA LYS A 673 4.43 -58.53 0.81
C LYS A 673 5.52 -57.85 0.01
N VAL A 674 6.75 -57.77 0.54
CA VAL A 674 7.93 -57.45 -0.27
C VAL A 674 8.16 -58.62 -1.24
N VAL A 675 8.20 -58.34 -2.54
CA VAL A 675 8.32 -59.35 -3.61
C VAL A 675 9.61 -59.25 -4.42
N ASP A 676 10.32 -58.13 -4.28
CA ASP A 676 11.58 -57.83 -4.96
C ASP A 676 12.26 -56.71 -4.14
N ASP A 677 13.52 -56.86 -3.76
CA ASP A 677 14.29 -55.85 -3.03
C ASP A 677 15.78 -55.95 -3.42
N PRO A 678 16.59 -54.88 -3.28
CA PRO A 678 17.97 -54.91 -3.75
C PRO A 678 18.85 -56.00 -3.11
N VAL A 679 18.63 -56.36 -1.85
CA VAL A 679 19.40 -57.41 -1.16
C VAL A 679 18.93 -58.79 -1.61
N GLY A 680 17.62 -59.03 -1.64
CA GLY A 680 17.00 -60.26 -2.14
C GLY A 680 17.39 -60.55 -3.60
N ARG A 681 17.26 -59.55 -4.48
CA ARG A 681 17.60 -59.63 -5.90
C ARG A 681 19.05 -60.05 -6.12
N HIS A 682 20.01 -59.38 -5.47
CA HIS A 682 21.41 -59.75 -5.57
C HIS A 682 21.71 -61.17 -5.06
N LEU A 683 21.01 -61.65 -4.03
CA LEU A 683 21.15 -63.02 -3.53
C LEU A 683 20.52 -64.05 -4.49
N ASP A 684 19.37 -63.76 -5.07
CA ASP A 684 18.72 -64.63 -6.06
C ASP A 684 19.49 -64.69 -7.38
N ASP A 685 20.04 -63.56 -7.85
CA ASP A 685 20.95 -63.51 -9.01
C ASP A 685 22.23 -64.30 -8.74
N ALA A 686 22.84 -64.13 -7.56
CA ALA A 686 23.97 -64.95 -7.14
C ALA A 686 23.60 -66.45 -7.14
N HIS A 687 22.39 -66.80 -6.67
CA HIS A 687 21.92 -68.18 -6.61
C HIS A 687 21.53 -68.74 -7.99
N ALA A 688 21.07 -67.91 -8.93
CA ALA A 688 20.84 -68.28 -10.33
C ALA A 688 22.18 -68.55 -11.04
N ILE A 689 23.12 -67.60 -10.98
CA ILE A 689 24.47 -67.70 -11.57
C ILE A 689 25.25 -68.89 -10.98
N ALA A 690 25.12 -69.16 -9.68
CA ALA A 690 25.74 -70.31 -9.03
C ALA A 690 25.21 -71.66 -9.56
N ARG A 691 23.94 -71.71 -9.98
CA ARG A 691 23.28 -72.90 -10.55
C ARG A 691 23.44 -73.03 -12.07
N THR A 692 23.91 -72.00 -12.78
CA THR A 692 24.16 -72.06 -14.23
C THR A 692 25.31 -73.03 -14.55
N ALA A 693 25.00 -74.11 -15.28
CA ALA A 693 25.95 -75.15 -15.62
C ALA A 693 27.05 -74.66 -16.59
N ASP A 694 26.66 -73.91 -17.62
CA ASP A 694 27.50 -73.56 -18.78
C ASP A 694 28.56 -72.47 -18.52
N LEU A 695 28.55 -71.87 -17.32
CA LEU A 695 29.54 -70.86 -16.94
C LEU A 695 30.85 -71.50 -16.44
N LYS A 696 31.97 -71.10 -17.05
CA LYS A 696 33.33 -71.50 -16.62
C LYS A 696 33.52 -71.19 -15.11
N PRO A 697 34.03 -72.14 -14.29
CA PRO A 697 34.01 -72.01 -12.82
C PRO A 697 34.59 -70.71 -12.26
N GLY A 698 35.70 -70.20 -12.81
CA GLY A 698 36.30 -68.93 -12.36
C GLY A 698 35.47 -67.69 -12.70
N VAL A 699 34.70 -67.71 -13.80
CA VAL A 699 33.76 -66.64 -14.16
C VAL A 699 32.55 -66.69 -13.23
N ARG A 700 31.97 -67.89 -13.04
CA ARG A 700 30.86 -68.12 -12.10
C ARG A 700 31.20 -67.67 -10.68
N ALA A 701 32.37 -68.05 -10.16
CA ALA A 701 32.84 -67.63 -8.84
C ALA A 701 33.00 -66.10 -8.72
N ARG A 702 33.55 -65.43 -9.74
CA ARG A 702 33.69 -63.96 -9.76
C ARG A 702 32.33 -63.24 -9.78
N LEU A 703 31.39 -63.71 -10.58
CA LEU A 703 30.05 -63.12 -10.68
C LEU A 703 29.25 -63.32 -9.38
N VAL A 704 29.28 -64.52 -8.80
CA VAL A 704 28.65 -64.80 -7.49
C VAL A 704 29.26 -63.93 -6.38
N ALA A 705 30.59 -63.74 -6.37
CA ALA A 705 31.24 -62.84 -5.41
C ALA A 705 30.89 -61.36 -5.64
N GLN A 706 30.69 -60.92 -6.89
CA GLN A 706 30.25 -59.57 -7.22
C GLN A 706 28.81 -59.31 -6.75
N MET A 707 27.88 -60.24 -6.99
CA MET A 707 26.50 -60.11 -6.52
C MET A 707 26.40 -60.23 -4.99
N GLY A 708 27.17 -61.13 -4.37
CA GLY A 708 27.28 -61.20 -2.90
C GLY A 708 27.86 -59.92 -2.28
N ARG A 709 28.75 -59.21 -2.98
CA ARG A 709 29.18 -57.86 -2.59
C ARG A 709 28.05 -56.84 -2.72
N GLY A 710 27.31 -56.83 -3.84
CA GLY A 710 26.15 -55.95 -4.02
C GLY A 710 25.11 -56.10 -2.92
N ALA A 711 24.76 -57.34 -2.55
CA ALA A 711 23.86 -57.62 -1.42
C ALA A 711 24.37 -57.04 -0.09
N LEU A 712 25.67 -57.12 0.18
CA LEU A 712 26.29 -56.52 1.37
C LEU A 712 26.34 -54.99 1.32
N GLU A 713 26.56 -54.40 0.15
CA GLU A 713 26.59 -52.94 -0.04
C GLU A 713 25.17 -52.36 0.11
N ALA A 714 24.16 -52.94 -0.53
CA ALA A 714 22.75 -52.57 -0.36
C ALA A 714 22.27 -52.70 1.10
N LEU A 715 22.58 -53.82 1.77
CA LEU A 715 22.26 -54.01 3.19
C LEU A 715 23.00 -53.01 4.09
N SER A 716 24.25 -52.66 3.77
CA SER A 716 25.02 -51.66 4.51
C SER A 716 24.44 -50.26 4.35
N VAL A 717 24.01 -49.89 3.13
CA VAL A 717 23.32 -48.63 2.86
C VAL A 717 22.03 -48.55 3.66
N GLU A 718 21.21 -49.61 3.66
CA GLU A 718 19.96 -49.65 4.43
C GLU A 718 20.17 -49.53 5.94
N LEU A 719 21.16 -50.25 6.48
CA LEU A 719 21.53 -50.14 7.90
C LEU A 719 22.09 -48.74 8.26
N VAL A 720 22.80 -48.08 7.34
CA VAL A 720 23.31 -46.71 7.53
C VAL A 720 22.19 -45.68 7.43
N ARG A 721 21.24 -45.83 6.49
CA ARG A 721 20.02 -45.00 6.39
C ARG A 721 19.25 -45.05 7.71
N ARG A 722 18.86 -46.25 8.16
CA ARG A 722 18.13 -46.46 9.43
C ARG A 722 18.86 -45.85 10.63
N ARG A 723 20.19 -46.05 10.76
CA ARG A 723 20.98 -45.51 11.89
C ARG A 723 21.21 -43.99 11.84
N ARG A 724 21.16 -43.37 10.66
CA ARG A 724 21.28 -41.91 10.52
C ARG A 724 19.95 -41.18 10.70
N LEU A 725 18.84 -41.79 10.28
CA LEU A 725 17.50 -41.20 10.35
C LEU A 725 16.76 -41.57 11.65
N GLY A 726 17.14 -42.66 12.32
CA GLY A 726 16.57 -43.07 13.60
C GLY A 726 17.64 -43.57 14.59
N ARG A 727 17.86 -42.82 15.67
CA ARG A 727 18.59 -43.32 16.84
C ARG A 727 17.72 -44.30 17.62
N GLU A 728 17.92 -45.57 17.29
CA GLU A 728 17.51 -46.78 18.02
C GLU A 728 15.99 -47.05 18.16
N ARG A 729 15.47 -47.86 17.23
CA ARG A 729 14.45 -48.88 17.54
C ARG A 729 15.14 -50.25 17.58
N THR A 730 15.17 -50.88 18.76
CA THR A 730 15.79 -52.20 18.95
C THR A 730 14.96 -53.29 18.27
N ILE A 731 15.45 -53.86 17.17
CA ILE A 731 14.79 -54.97 16.48
C ILE A 731 15.12 -56.28 17.20
N THR A 732 14.15 -56.85 17.92
CA THR A 732 14.16 -58.26 18.28
C THR A 732 13.96 -59.10 17.00
N PRO A 733 14.85 -60.05 16.67
CA PRO A 733 14.70 -60.87 15.48
C PRO A 733 13.50 -61.83 15.64
N SER A 734 12.61 -61.85 14.66
CA SER A 734 11.51 -62.81 14.61
C SER A 734 12.07 -64.23 14.37
N THR A 735 11.63 -65.19 15.18
CA THR A 735 12.12 -66.57 15.12
C THR A 735 11.56 -67.32 13.91
N GLY A 736 12.31 -67.34 12.81
CA GLY A 736 12.11 -68.23 11.65
C GLY A 736 13.31 -69.18 11.51
N CYS A 737 13.05 -70.49 11.39
CA CYS A 737 14.09 -71.52 11.44
C CYS A 737 15.09 -71.45 10.27
N TRP A 738 16.37 -71.28 10.62
CA TRP A 738 17.50 -71.73 9.79
C TRP A 738 18.24 -72.86 10.52
N PRO A 739 18.53 -74.00 9.87
CA PRO A 739 19.20 -75.12 10.51
C PRO A 739 20.68 -74.80 10.78
N THR A 740 21.11 -74.92 12.04
CA THR A 740 22.50 -74.69 12.44
C THR A 740 23.45 -75.73 11.81
N PRO A 741 24.51 -75.31 11.09
CA PRO A 741 25.58 -76.21 10.70
C PRO A 741 26.29 -76.76 11.95
N ARG A 742 26.51 -78.07 12.02
CA ARG A 742 27.32 -78.67 13.10
C ARG A 742 28.79 -78.25 12.94
N PRO A 743 29.51 -77.95 14.03
CA PRO A 743 30.94 -77.66 13.96
C PRO A 743 31.73 -78.94 13.69
N THR A 744 32.22 -79.12 12.47
CA THR A 744 33.19 -80.18 12.13
C THR A 744 34.60 -79.76 12.55
N THR A 745 35.08 -80.33 13.65
CA THR A 745 36.43 -80.12 14.16
C THR A 745 37.50 -80.74 13.25
N CYS A 746 38.45 -79.94 12.78
CA CYS A 746 39.80 -80.39 12.41
C CYS A 746 40.83 -79.27 12.67
N SER A 747 42.05 -79.68 13.03
CA SER A 747 43.16 -78.81 13.48
C SER A 747 44.48 -79.24 12.80
N PRO A 748 45.59 -78.48 12.90
CA PRO A 748 46.36 -78.18 11.69
C PRO A 748 47.64 -79.01 11.53
N SER A 749 47.92 -79.40 10.28
CA SER A 749 49.24 -79.81 9.79
C SER A 749 49.26 -79.65 8.25
N ARG A 750 50.35 -79.26 7.58
CA ARG A 750 51.75 -78.99 8.00
C ARG A 750 52.38 -77.88 7.14
N CYS A 751 53.56 -77.44 7.58
CA CYS A 751 54.69 -76.84 6.86
C CYS A 751 54.76 -77.12 5.32
N SER A 752 55.37 -76.29 4.47
CA SER A 752 56.07 -74.97 4.60
C SER A 752 56.38 -74.44 3.16
N THR A 753 57.18 -73.41 2.82
CA THR A 753 58.35 -72.76 3.48
C THR A 753 58.71 -71.44 2.77
N THR A 754 59.21 -70.43 3.52
CA THR A 754 60.16 -69.37 3.08
C THR A 754 59.78 -68.38 1.94
N THR A 755 60.16 -67.09 1.94
CA THR A 755 60.90 -66.26 2.92
C THR A 755 60.35 -64.83 2.96
N SER A 756 60.53 -64.17 4.11
CA SER A 756 60.30 -62.73 4.33
C SER A 756 61.12 -61.80 3.43
N ARG A 757 60.61 -60.58 3.21
CA ARG A 757 61.12 -59.40 3.94
C ARG A 757 60.09 -58.27 4.02
N ALA A 758 60.03 -57.62 5.18
CA ALA A 758 59.20 -56.46 5.45
C ALA A 758 59.99 -55.45 6.30
N THR A 759 59.85 -54.17 5.95
CA THR A 759 60.20 -52.97 6.75
C THR A 759 59.47 -51.81 6.06
N SER A 760 58.47 -51.09 6.59
CA SER A 760 58.07 -50.68 7.96
C SER A 760 58.77 -49.41 8.48
N CYS A 761 57.96 -48.52 9.07
CA CYS A 761 58.32 -47.32 9.85
C CYS A 761 58.84 -46.08 9.06
N SER A 762 58.76 -44.85 9.59
CA SER A 762 57.54 -44.05 9.93
C SER A 762 57.87 -42.66 10.53
N ARG A 763 57.40 -41.57 9.90
CA ARG A 763 57.36 -40.17 10.45
C ARG A 763 58.75 -39.54 10.79
N PRO A 764 58.87 -38.24 11.18
CA PRO A 764 57.88 -37.15 11.33
C PRO A 764 58.21 -35.85 10.52
N SER A 765 57.39 -34.78 10.73
CA SER A 765 57.64 -33.30 10.75
C SER A 765 58.84 -32.66 9.96
N THR A 766 58.79 -31.44 9.41
CA THR A 766 58.27 -30.14 9.90
C THR A 766 57.97 -29.11 8.77
N ASP A 767 57.22 -28.05 9.10
CA ASP A 767 57.29 -26.63 8.65
C ASP A 767 57.76 -26.18 7.24
N GLY A 768 57.07 -25.13 6.72
CA GLY A 768 57.78 -23.86 6.45
C GLY A 768 57.73 -23.24 5.04
N GLY A 769 56.72 -22.39 4.78
CA GLY A 769 56.71 -21.43 3.66
C GLY A 769 56.56 -22.01 2.24
N GLY A 770 56.34 -21.22 1.19
CA GLY A 770 56.07 -19.78 1.13
C GLY A 770 56.56 -19.13 -0.18
N ARG A 771 55.74 -18.25 -0.77
CA ARG A 771 55.95 -17.43 -2.00
C ARG A 771 55.74 -18.12 -3.36
N SER A 772 55.00 -17.43 -4.23
CA SER A 772 55.01 -17.56 -5.69
C SER A 772 56.33 -17.02 -6.29
N PRO A 773 56.61 -17.24 -7.60
CA PRO A 773 56.40 -16.12 -8.52
C PRO A 773 55.94 -16.48 -9.96
N MET A 774 55.80 -15.42 -10.76
CA MET A 774 55.25 -15.30 -12.11
C MET A 774 56.02 -15.99 -13.28
N CYS A 775 55.33 -16.01 -14.44
CA CYS A 775 55.81 -15.63 -15.79
C CYS A 775 56.40 -16.66 -16.79
N SER A 776 55.64 -16.84 -17.88
CA SER A 776 56.10 -16.83 -19.30
C SER A 776 56.94 -18.03 -19.81
N THR A 777 57.11 -18.34 -21.12
CA THR A 777 56.76 -17.64 -22.40
C THR A 777 56.64 -18.66 -23.57
N THR A 778 56.04 -18.25 -24.72
CA THR A 778 56.18 -18.82 -26.10
C THR A 778 55.79 -20.29 -26.36
N ALA A 779 55.01 -20.74 -27.35
CA ALA A 779 54.54 -20.26 -28.68
C ALA A 779 55.32 -20.72 -29.95
N ARG A 780 54.70 -21.64 -30.71
CA ARG A 780 54.79 -21.84 -32.19
C ARG A 780 53.44 -22.44 -32.64
N ARG A 781 52.64 -21.81 -33.51
CA ARG A 781 52.77 -21.49 -34.96
C ARG A 781 52.71 -22.70 -35.91
N ALA A 782 51.59 -22.79 -36.64
CA ALA A 782 51.52 -23.22 -38.04
C ALA A 782 50.54 -22.31 -38.82
N ARG A 783 50.87 -21.98 -40.08
CA ARG A 783 50.00 -21.44 -41.15
C ARG A 783 50.06 -22.47 -42.31
N MET A 784 49.34 -22.43 -43.45
CA MET A 784 48.42 -21.48 -44.12
C MET A 784 47.24 -22.35 -44.69
N SER A 785 46.40 -22.11 -45.72
CA SER A 785 46.05 -21.07 -46.74
C SER A 785 44.71 -21.53 -47.39
N GLY A 786 43.89 -20.73 -48.09
CA GLY A 786 43.95 -19.29 -48.39
C GLY A 786 43.48 -18.94 -49.83
N SER A 787 42.23 -18.48 -49.98
CA SER A 787 41.66 -17.71 -51.13
C SER A 787 40.23 -17.25 -50.71
N ALA A 788 39.65 -16.07 -51.00
CA ALA A 788 39.80 -15.03 -52.04
C ALA A 788 38.93 -15.26 -53.30
N GLY A 789 37.86 -14.44 -53.47
CA GLY A 789 36.96 -14.48 -54.62
C GLY A 789 35.83 -13.42 -54.59
N SER A 790 35.88 -12.46 -55.52
CA SER A 790 34.91 -11.39 -55.87
C SER A 790 35.34 -10.88 -57.28
N PRO A 791 34.56 -10.11 -58.10
CA PRO A 791 33.45 -9.21 -57.77
C PRO A 791 32.30 -9.14 -58.84
N THR A 792 31.54 -8.02 -58.88
CA THR A 792 30.75 -7.43 -60.03
C THR A 792 29.51 -8.19 -60.58
N SER A 793 28.44 -7.57 -61.13
CA SER A 793 27.93 -6.17 -61.17
C SER A 793 26.49 -6.11 -61.77
N GLU A 794 25.84 -4.91 -61.82
CA GLU A 794 24.56 -4.60 -62.54
C GLU A 794 23.26 -5.20 -61.92
N SER A 795 22.00 -4.71 -62.10
CA SER A 795 21.32 -3.43 -62.49
C SER A 795 19.78 -3.62 -62.24
N SER A 796 18.82 -2.67 -62.23
CA SER A 796 18.71 -1.20 -62.00
C SER A 796 17.20 -0.80 -61.85
N CYS A 797 16.86 0.49 -61.62
CA CYS A 797 15.48 1.08 -61.45
C CYS A 797 14.79 0.76 -60.10
N ALA A 798 14.25 1.71 -59.31
CA ALA A 798 13.23 2.77 -59.48
C ALA A 798 11.78 2.24 -59.32
N SER A 799 10.79 2.95 -58.72
CA SER A 799 10.61 4.40 -58.50
C SER A 799 9.90 4.77 -57.17
N CYS A 800 9.63 6.08 -56.96
CA CYS A 800 8.99 6.66 -55.75
C CYS A 800 7.44 6.66 -55.75
N GLY A 801 6.85 6.94 -54.57
CA GLY A 801 5.45 7.38 -54.36
C GLY A 801 4.49 6.22 -54.04
N THR A 802 3.67 6.27 -53.00
CA THR A 802 3.19 7.38 -52.13
C THR A 802 3.20 7.02 -50.65
#